data_AF-A0A1E4CWW3-F1
#
_entry.id   AF-A0A1E4CWW3-F1
#
_cell.length_a   1.000
_cell.length_b   1.000
_cell.length_c   1.000
_cell.angle_alpha   90.00
_cell.angle_beta   90.00
_cell.angle_gamma   90.00
#
_symmetry.space_group_name_H-M   'P 1'
#
loop_
_entity.id
_entity.type
_entity.pdbx_description
1 polymer ?
#
loop_
_entity_poly.entity_id
_entity_poly.type
_entity_poly.pdbx_seq_one_letter_code
_entity_poly.pdbx_strand_id
1 'polypeptide(L)'
;MEYVAGQIARLRQSWTAGDTRLVLWTFTATLFLSAVLLFSVQPMFAKMVLPKLGGSPSVWAVSMCFFQAVLLAGYCYAHLLNRYLPQRLIPIAHMAVLALAMFALPIGLSESRAEPPAGDAYGWLIVTLALGVGLPFFAVSANAPLLQSWFARTGHPHAGDPYFLYGASNLGSLAALLAYPILIEPFSGLVHQAALWAVGFLALAMMIALCGMMMVTAASANGAHSSPLAAEASSHLDARQPTVAQRAGWVALAFVPSGLLVAFTSYVTTDIASAPFLWVLPLAMFLATFILVFRDKPYIPHRWMLLLQPIATIVVLLGISLVGNRGWQVASIGGTLAFFVATMVCHRELFERRPASRYLTEFYLWMSLGGVLGGMFAALIAPQIFSTIWEYPLLLVLAMACRPGMSARISGSEARELAVVCAAGVATMVLLTFLQGRGLLLVPNAVLSLLVLLGFGSLCVLQRDKALRQFAYAVMAALTLVILPSQISRGEAERSFFGTHRVTTTGDGKVRMLLHGTTLHGADRLIAEDGSPVQKPVPMTYYHPESPMALGAEVMRNGKSSAGPVRVGIVGLGSGAMACNARAGEPWRFYEIDPVVVRIARDATRFRYLSSCQPEADIVLGDARLTLAKEPSARFDYLVIDAFSSDAVPVHLLTVEALNLYLDKLSPDGLLALHVSNRHLDLVSVATAVAGAVPGLHTAVAIDKQTGQGFDRTSSQVVLVSRSPATIERVLALPFAKPTKPSALRPWTDDYSDILGAIWQRYGR
;
A
#
# COMPACT_ATOMS: atom_id res chain seq x y z
N MET A 1 -38.18 -43.15 -20.12
CA MET A 1 -37.72 -42.61 -18.81
C MET A 1 -36.76 -43.56 -18.09
N GLU A 2 -36.96 -44.88 -18.12
CA GLU A 2 -36.03 -45.86 -17.52
C GLU A 2 -34.63 -45.88 -18.15
N TYR A 3 -34.50 -45.62 -19.46
CA TYR A 3 -33.19 -45.53 -20.12
C TYR A 3 -32.35 -44.34 -19.62
N VAL A 4 -32.99 -43.18 -19.40
CA VAL A 4 -32.34 -41.98 -18.83
C VAL A 4 -32.02 -42.18 -17.36
N ALA A 5 -32.92 -42.80 -16.59
CA ALA A 5 -32.66 -43.19 -15.20
C ALA A 5 -31.50 -44.21 -15.09
N GLY A 6 -31.41 -45.15 -16.04
CA GLY A 6 -30.32 -46.12 -16.16
C GLY A 6 -28.98 -45.50 -16.56
N GLN A 7 -28.97 -44.49 -17.44
CA GLN A 7 -27.76 -43.73 -17.76
C GLN A 7 -27.31 -42.85 -16.58
N ILE A 8 -28.24 -42.23 -15.85
CA ILE A 8 -27.94 -41.48 -14.61
C ILE A 8 -27.43 -42.42 -13.51
N ALA A 9 -27.93 -43.65 -13.42
CA ALA A 9 -27.45 -44.65 -12.47
C ALA A 9 -26.06 -45.20 -12.83
N ARG A 10 -25.76 -45.40 -14.12
CA ARG A 10 -24.41 -45.78 -14.60
C ARG A 10 -23.40 -44.63 -14.44
N LEU A 11 -23.82 -43.38 -14.69
CA LEU A 11 -23.07 -42.20 -14.30
C LEU A 11 -22.92 -42.10 -12.78
N ARG A 12 -23.86 -42.55 -11.95
CA ARG A 12 -23.65 -42.59 -10.49
C ARG A 12 -22.62 -43.64 -10.07
N GLN A 13 -22.64 -44.83 -10.68
CA GLN A 13 -21.71 -45.93 -10.36
C GLN A 13 -20.28 -45.70 -10.87
N SER A 14 -20.10 -45.03 -12.02
CA SER A 14 -18.76 -44.74 -12.54
C SER A 14 -18.00 -43.72 -11.68
N TRP A 15 -18.70 -42.93 -10.86
CA TRP A 15 -18.11 -41.93 -9.96
C TRP A 15 -17.79 -42.47 -8.56
N THR A 16 -18.39 -43.59 -8.16
CA THR A 16 -18.20 -44.17 -6.81
C THR A 16 -16.99 -45.09 -6.68
N ALA A 17 -16.43 -45.59 -7.80
CA ALA A 17 -15.27 -46.49 -7.80
C ALA A 17 -14.05 -45.98 -8.60
N GLY A 18 -14.19 -44.92 -9.38
CA GLY A 18 -13.10 -44.18 -10.03
C GLY A 18 -13.45 -42.69 -10.02
N ASP A 19 -12.63 -41.76 -9.57
CA ASP A 19 -11.20 -41.77 -9.31
C ASP A 19 -10.99 -40.75 -8.18
N THR A 20 -10.51 -41.17 -7.00
CA THR A 20 -10.20 -40.26 -5.88
C THR A 20 -9.33 -39.08 -6.33
N ARG A 21 -8.51 -39.31 -7.36
CA ARG A 21 -7.72 -38.27 -8.04
C ARG A 21 -8.59 -37.23 -8.72
N LEU A 22 -9.67 -37.60 -9.43
CA LEU A 22 -10.54 -36.64 -10.12
C LEU A 22 -11.20 -35.67 -9.14
N VAL A 23 -11.69 -36.17 -8.00
CA VAL A 23 -12.27 -35.33 -6.93
C VAL A 23 -11.20 -34.36 -6.41
N LEU A 24 -10.03 -34.88 -6.04
CA LEU A 24 -8.94 -34.05 -5.54
C LEU A 24 -8.49 -32.99 -6.55
N TRP A 25 -8.29 -33.36 -7.81
CA TRP A 25 -7.87 -32.44 -8.87
C TRP A 25 -8.91 -31.37 -9.15
N THR A 26 -10.20 -31.74 -9.22
CA THR A 26 -11.27 -30.76 -9.46
C THR A 26 -11.31 -29.74 -8.34
N PHE A 27 -11.37 -30.18 -7.08
CA PHE A 27 -11.41 -29.26 -5.94
C PHE A 27 -10.15 -28.38 -5.84
N THR A 28 -8.97 -28.96 -6.09
CA THR A 28 -7.69 -28.23 -6.07
C THR A 28 -7.64 -27.19 -7.19
N ALA A 29 -8.02 -27.55 -8.42
CA ALA A 29 -8.03 -26.64 -9.56
C ALA A 29 -9.07 -25.52 -9.39
N THR A 30 -10.28 -25.83 -8.89
CA THR A 30 -11.31 -24.84 -8.60
C THR A 30 -10.84 -23.85 -7.53
N LEU A 31 -10.23 -24.33 -6.45
CA LEU A 31 -9.66 -23.48 -5.40
C LEU A 31 -8.52 -22.61 -5.93
N PHE A 32 -7.63 -23.18 -6.75
CA PHE A 32 -6.53 -22.44 -7.37
C PHE A 32 -7.06 -21.33 -8.28
N LEU A 33 -7.98 -21.63 -9.19
CA LEU A 33 -8.59 -20.63 -10.08
C LEU A 33 -9.34 -19.56 -9.29
N SER A 34 -10.11 -19.96 -8.27
CA SER A 34 -10.80 -19.02 -7.39
C SER A 34 -9.82 -18.08 -6.70
N ALA A 35 -8.69 -18.58 -6.22
CA ALA A 35 -7.67 -17.78 -5.57
C ALA A 35 -6.96 -16.84 -6.55
N VAL A 36 -6.67 -17.31 -7.77
CA VAL A 36 -6.10 -16.47 -8.84
C VAL A 36 -7.02 -15.29 -9.14
N LEU A 37 -8.32 -15.52 -9.35
CA LEU A 37 -9.28 -14.45 -9.62
C LEU A 37 -9.45 -13.51 -8.42
N LEU A 38 -9.51 -14.04 -7.19
CA LEU A 38 -9.64 -13.26 -5.96
C LEU A 38 -8.44 -12.33 -5.74
N PHE A 39 -7.23 -12.72 -6.14
CA PHE A 39 -6.02 -11.93 -5.93
C PHE A 39 -5.62 -11.07 -7.14
N SER A 40 -6.00 -11.44 -8.37
CA SER A 40 -5.73 -10.61 -9.54
C SER A 40 -6.64 -9.38 -9.62
N VAL A 41 -7.87 -9.47 -9.10
CA VAL A 41 -8.85 -8.37 -9.15
C VAL A 41 -8.45 -7.19 -8.27
N GLN A 42 -7.75 -7.46 -7.16
CA GLN A 42 -7.38 -6.43 -6.17
C GLN A 42 -6.43 -5.37 -6.77
N PRO A 43 -5.26 -5.72 -7.34
CA PRO A 43 -4.41 -4.74 -8.01
C PRO A 43 -5.04 -4.15 -9.27
N MET A 44 -5.83 -4.93 -10.02
CA MET A 44 -6.55 -4.44 -11.19
C MET A 44 -7.47 -3.27 -10.84
N PHE A 45 -8.32 -3.47 -9.84
CA PHE A 45 -9.27 -2.43 -9.42
C PHE A 45 -8.58 -1.29 -8.69
N ALA A 46 -7.59 -1.57 -7.83
CA ALA A 46 -6.80 -0.52 -7.19
C ALA A 46 -6.12 0.38 -8.23
N LYS A 47 -5.58 -0.19 -9.31
CA LYS A 47 -4.99 0.57 -10.43
C LYS A 47 -6.03 1.41 -11.18
N MET A 48 -7.26 0.92 -11.36
CA MET A 48 -8.35 1.72 -11.94
C MET A 48 -8.67 2.96 -11.09
N VAL A 49 -8.68 2.82 -9.76
CA VAL A 49 -9.04 3.92 -8.83
C VAL A 49 -7.88 4.89 -8.59
N LEU A 50 -6.63 4.40 -8.61
CA LEU A 50 -5.42 5.16 -8.27
C LEU A 50 -5.31 6.55 -8.96
N PRO A 51 -5.64 6.69 -10.27
CA PRO A 51 -5.75 7.98 -10.95
C PRO A 51 -6.64 9.03 -10.29
N LYS A 52 -7.69 8.64 -9.59
CA LYS A 52 -8.65 9.57 -8.98
C LYS A 52 -8.16 10.15 -7.65
N LEU A 53 -7.10 9.57 -7.09
CA LEU A 53 -6.58 9.85 -5.75
C LEU A 53 -5.07 10.13 -5.76
N GLY A 54 -4.54 10.66 -6.87
CA GLY A 54 -3.19 11.21 -6.91
C GLY A 54 -2.05 10.19 -6.87
N GLY A 55 -2.30 8.88 -6.94
CA GLY A 55 -1.24 7.89 -6.76
C GLY A 55 -0.88 7.57 -5.30
N SER A 56 -1.70 7.98 -4.33
CA SER A 56 -1.38 7.83 -2.90
C SER A 56 -1.20 6.37 -2.45
N PRO A 57 -0.18 6.05 -1.62
CA PRO A 57 -0.04 4.74 -0.98
C PRO A 57 -1.25 4.32 -0.14
N SER A 58 -2.00 5.28 0.41
CA SER A 58 -3.20 5.01 1.21
C SER A 58 -4.30 4.33 0.39
N VAL A 59 -4.33 4.51 -0.95
CA VAL A 59 -5.28 3.82 -1.82
C VAL A 59 -5.13 2.31 -1.67
N TRP A 60 -3.89 1.81 -1.63
CA TRP A 60 -3.63 0.39 -1.40
C TRP A 60 -4.03 -0.04 0.01
N ALA A 61 -3.67 0.72 1.04
CA ALA A 61 -3.94 0.36 2.43
C ALA A 61 -5.45 0.23 2.70
N VAL A 62 -6.23 1.19 2.21
CA VAL A 62 -7.69 1.20 2.32
C VAL A 62 -8.32 0.11 1.44
N SER A 63 -7.80 -0.12 0.23
CA SER A 63 -8.26 -1.22 -0.63
C SER A 63 -8.06 -2.58 0.02
N MET A 64 -6.89 -2.82 0.62
CA MET A 64 -6.62 -4.04 1.38
C MET A 64 -7.59 -4.23 2.54
N CYS A 65 -7.82 -3.18 3.34
CA CYS A 65 -8.79 -3.21 4.43
C CYS A 65 -10.20 -3.54 3.91
N PHE A 66 -10.63 -2.95 2.80
CA PHE A 66 -11.91 -3.26 2.16
C PHE A 66 -11.99 -4.72 1.71
N PHE A 67 -10.99 -5.22 0.97
CA PHE A 67 -10.99 -6.59 0.48
C PHE A 67 -10.95 -7.61 1.63
N GLN A 68 -10.24 -7.32 2.71
CA GLN A 68 -10.29 -8.12 3.93
C GLN A 68 -11.71 -8.13 4.53
N ALA A 69 -12.40 -6.99 4.58
CA ALA A 69 -13.75 -6.90 5.13
C ALA A 69 -14.76 -7.68 4.30
N VAL A 70 -14.68 -7.62 2.96
CA VAL A 70 -15.54 -8.40 2.06
C VAL A 70 -15.17 -9.89 2.09
N LEU A 71 -13.89 -10.23 2.30
CA LEU A 71 -13.46 -11.61 2.55
C LEU A 71 -14.11 -12.18 3.82
N LEU A 72 -14.08 -11.42 4.92
CA LEU A 72 -14.77 -11.75 6.17
C LEU A 72 -16.28 -11.94 5.94
N ALA A 73 -16.93 -11.07 5.17
CA ALA A 73 -18.34 -11.20 4.83
C ALA A 73 -18.61 -12.52 4.07
N GLY A 74 -17.78 -12.86 3.08
CA GLY A 74 -17.89 -14.13 2.36
C GLY A 74 -17.65 -15.36 3.24
N TYR A 75 -16.73 -15.28 4.19
CA TYR A 75 -16.48 -16.35 5.17
C TYR A 75 -17.63 -16.51 6.16
N CYS A 76 -18.22 -15.39 6.60
CA CYS A 76 -19.43 -15.40 7.42
C CYS A 76 -20.59 -16.05 6.66
N TYR A 77 -20.82 -15.65 5.40
CA TYR A 77 -21.79 -16.27 4.52
C TYR A 77 -21.56 -17.79 4.37
N ALA A 78 -20.33 -18.21 4.09
CA ALA A 78 -19.98 -19.63 3.98
C ALA A 78 -20.21 -20.42 5.28
N HIS A 79 -19.93 -19.81 6.43
CA HIS A 79 -20.19 -20.40 7.74
C HIS A 79 -21.69 -20.55 8.00
N LEU A 80 -22.48 -19.50 7.75
CA LEU A 80 -23.93 -19.51 7.93
C LEU A 80 -24.61 -20.53 7.01
N LEU A 81 -24.20 -20.61 5.74
CA LEU A 81 -24.68 -21.62 4.81
C LEU A 81 -24.44 -23.04 5.33
N ASN A 82 -23.20 -23.33 5.76
CA ASN A 82 -22.85 -24.67 6.25
C ASN A 82 -23.52 -25.03 7.57
N ARG A 83 -23.90 -24.02 8.37
CA ARG A 83 -24.56 -24.22 9.67
C ARG A 83 -26.05 -24.42 9.56
N TYR A 84 -26.73 -23.69 8.67
CA TYR A 84 -28.19 -23.60 8.66
C TYR A 84 -28.85 -24.24 7.44
N LEU A 85 -28.18 -24.36 6.28
CA LEU A 85 -28.81 -24.92 5.09
C LEU A 85 -28.57 -26.43 4.96
N PRO A 86 -29.59 -27.19 4.49
CA PRO A 86 -29.41 -28.57 4.06
C PRO A 86 -28.35 -28.67 2.95
N GLN A 87 -27.55 -29.74 2.99
CA GLN A 87 -26.40 -29.94 2.09
C GLN A 87 -26.72 -29.83 0.60
N ARG A 88 -27.93 -30.23 0.19
CA ARG A 88 -28.39 -30.16 -1.21
C ARG A 88 -28.68 -28.73 -1.69
N LEU A 89 -29.00 -27.82 -0.77
CA LEU A 89 -29.35 -26.44 -1.09
C LEU A 89 -28.13 -25.51 -1.07
N ILE A 90 -27.04 -25.89 -0.41
CA ILE A 90 -25.82 -25.07 -0.31
C ILE A 90 -25.26 -24.71 -1.71
N PRO A 91 -25.04 -25.66 -2.65
CA PRO A 91 -24.55 -25.31 -3.97
C PRO A 91 -25.53 -24.42 -4.76
N ILE A 92 -26.84 -24.65 -4.63
CA ILE A 92 -27.87 -23.86 -5.33
C ILE A 92 -27.85 -22.40 -4.85
N ALA A 93 -27.81 -22.19 -3.53
CA ALA A 93 -27.76 -20.86 -2.94
C ALA A 93 -26.50 -20.11 -3.38
N HIS A 94 -25.35 -20.79 -3.44
CA HIS A 94 -24.10 -20.17 -3.88
C HIS A 94 -24.07 -19.88 -5.39
N MET A 95 -24.62 -20.78 -6.22
CA MET A 95 -24.79 -20.52 -7.65
C MET A 95 -25.70 -19.32 -7.93
N ALA A 96 -26.73 -19.08 -7.10
CA ALA A 96 -27.57 -17.88 -7.20
C ALA A 96 -26.77 -16.60 -6.89
N VAL A 97 -25.87 -16.62 -5.91
CA VAL A 97 -24.97 -15.49 -5.61
C VAL A 97 -23.99 -15.25 -6.76
N LEU A 98 -23.41 -16.30 -7.33
CA LEU A 98 -22.54 -16.19 -8.52
C LEU A 98 -23.30 -15.58 -9.71
N ALA A 99 -24.54 -16.03 -9.95
CA ALA A 99 -25.38 -15.49 -11.01
C ALA A 99 -25.74 -14.01 -10.77
N LEU A 100 -26.02 -13.61 -9.53
CA LEU A 100 -26.27 -12.21 -9.19
C LEU A 100 -25.02 -11.35 -9.43
N ALA A 101 -23.83 -11.86 -9.09
CA ALA A 101 -22.57 -11.17 -9.32
C ALA A 101 -22.25 -10.96 -10.81
N MET A 102 -22.82 -11.77 -11.72
CA MET A 102 -22.65 -11.57 -13.16
C MET A 102 -23.23 -10.24 -13.67
N PHE A 103 -24.24 -9.67 -13.00
CA PHE A 103 -24.79 -8.37 -13.36
C PHE A 103 -23.85 -7.20 -13.08
N ALA A 104 -22.81 -7.41 -12.27
CA ALA A 104 -21.77 -6.43 -11.97
C ALA A 104 -20.54 -6.57 -12.90
N LEU A 105 -20.61 -7.38 -13.95
CA LEU A 105 -19.53 -7.59 -14.91
C LEU A 105 -19.81 -6.87 -16.25
N PRO A 106 -18.77 -6.34 -16.92
CA PRO A 106 -17.37 -6.30 -16.52
C PRO A 106 -17.12 -5.31 -15.36
N ILE A 107 -16.12 -5.62 -14.54
CA ILE A 107 -15.72 -4.77 -13.41
C ILE A 107 -15.20 -3.43 -13.95
N GLY A 108 -15.68 -2.33 -13.40
CA GLY A 108 -15.28 -0.98 -13.78
C GLY A 108 -15.66 0.08 -12.75
N LEU A 109 -15.26 1.33 -13.01
CA LEU A 109 -15.66 2.47 -12.19
C LEU A 109 -17.02 3.01 -12.64
N SER A 110 -17.87 3.35 -11.67
CA SER A 110 -19.13 4.04 -11.95
C SER A 110 -18.88 5.49 -12.36
N GLU A 111 -19.45 5.92 -13.49
CA GLU A 111 -19.37 7.31 -13.96
C GLU A 111 -19.97 8.30 -12.95
N SER A 112 -20.99 7.88 -12.19
CA SER A 112 -21.67 8.71 -11.18
C SER A 112 -20.78 9.10 -9.98
N ARG A 113 -19.60 8.51 -9.82
CA ARG A 113 -18.61 8.85 -8.79
C ARG A 113 -17.24 9.11 -9.41
N ALA A 114 -17.16 10.06 -10.33
CA ALA A 114 -15.91 10.36 -11.02
C ALA A 114 -14.85 11.10 -10.16
N GLU A 115 -15.26 11.81 -9.10
CA GLU A 115 -14.39 12.69 -8.30
C GLU A 115 -14.60 12.50 -6.78
N PRO A 116 -13.52 12.43 -5.99
CA PRO A 116 -13.61 12.41 -4.53
C PRO A 116 -13.93 13.81 -3.97
N PRO A 117 -14.82 13.93 -2.97
CA PRO A 117 -15.03 15.18 -2.25
C PRO A 117 -13.75 15.64 -1.54
N ALA A 118 -13.56 16.96 -1.45
CA ALA A 118 -12.43 17.54 -0.75
C ALA A 118 -12.39 17.08 0.73
N GLY A 119 -11.29 16.44 1.12
CA GLY A 119 -11.07 15.96 2.50
C GLY A 119 -11.71 14.61 2.85
N ASP A 120 -12.54 14.00 2.00
CA ASP A 120 -13.17 12.68 2.26
C ASP A 120 -12.74 11.60 1.26
N ALA A 121 -11.42 11.45 1.08
CA ALA A 121 -10.85 10.43 0.22
C ALA A 121 -11.08 9.00 0.74
N TYR A 122 -11.05 8.81 2.07
CA TYR A 122 -11.25 7.50 2.71
C TYR A 122 -12.66 6.94 2.47
N GLY A 123 -13.70 7.70 2.80
CA GLY A 123 -15.09 7.27 2.65
C GLY A 123 -15.46 7.06 1.18
N TRP A 124 -15.01 7.97 0.31
CA TRP A 124 -15.22 7.85 -1.13
C TRP A 124 -14.63 6.56 -1.70
N LEU A 125 -13.39 6.22 -1.35
CA LEU A 125 -12.71 5.01 -1.86
C LEU A 125 -13.45 3.72 -1.45
N ILE A 126 -13.86 3.61 -0.19
CA ILE A 126 -14.59 2.43 0.32
C ILE A 126 -15.89 2.22 -0.46
N VAL A 127 -16.64 3.29 -0.73
CA VAL A 127 -17.91 3.17 -1.48
C VAL A 127 -17.65 2.86 -2.95
N THR A 128 -16.64 3.46 -3.57
CA THR A 128 -16.25 3.16 -4.96
C THR A 128 -15.87 1.68 -5.13
N LEU A 129 -15.11 1.12 -4.16
CA LEU A 129 -14.80 -0.31 -4.12
C LEU A 129 -16.04 -1.17 -3.93
N ALA A 130 -16.93 -0.80 -2.99
CA ALA A 130 -18.16 -1.54 -2.72
C ALA A 130 -19.07 -1.65 -3.96
N LEU A 131 -19.23 -0.55 -4.70
CA LEU A 131 -20.08 -0.50 -5.88
C LEU A 131 -19.43 -1.14 -7.12
N GLY A 132 -18.12 -0.95 -7.31
CA GLY A 132 -17.45 -1.41 -8.53
C GLY A 132 -17.00 -2.87 -8.51
N VAL A 133 -16.58 -3.40 -7.36
CA VAL A 133 -16.00 -4.76 -7.25
C VAL A 133 -16.53 -5.58 -6.07
N GLY A 134 -17.25 -4.95 -5.13
CA GLY A 134 -17.68 -5.59 -3.88
C GLY A 134 -18.48 -6.88 -4.06
N LEU A 135 -19.49 -6.88 -4.95
CA LEU A 135 -20.34 -8.05 -5.18
C LEU A 135 -19.59 -9.22 -5.88
N PRO A 136 -18.88 -9.01 -7.02
CA PRO A 136 -18.04 -10.06 -7.60
C PRO A 136 -16.99 -10.60 -6.62
N PHE A 137 -16.36 -9.72 -5.84
CA PHE A 137 -15.37 -10.14 -4.85
C PHE A 137 -15.99 -10.97 -3.71
N PHE A 138 -17.15 -10.56 -3.18
CA PHE A 138 -17.91 -11.31 -2.18
C PHE A 138 -18.28 -12.72 -2.65
N ALA A 139 -18.74 -12.82 -3.90
CA ALA A 139 -19.08 -14.09 -4.54
C ALA A 139 -17.89 -15.05 -4.60
N VAL A 140 -16.70 -14.55 -4.96
CA VAL A 140 -15.48 -15.37 -5.05
C VAL A 140 -14.88 -15.68 -3.67
N SER A 141 -14.99 -14.76 -2.70
CA SER A 141 -14.36 -14.90 -1.38
C SER A 141 -14.92 -16.06 -0.55
N ALA A 142 -16.20 -16.40 -0.72
CA ALA A 142 -16.83 -17.51 -0.03
C ALA A 142 -16.30 -18.90 -0.46
N ASN A 143 -15.64 -19.01 -1.61
CA ASN A 143 -15.30 -20.29 -2.24
C ASN A 143 -14.30 -21.12 -1.43
N ALA A 144 -13.30 -20.49 -0.81
CA ALA A 144 -12.27 -21.22 -0.07
C ALA A 144 -12.85 -22.06 1.10
N PRO A 145 -13.58 -21.48 2.06
CA PRO A 145 -14.21 -22.26 3.13
C PRO A 145 -15.33 -23.18 2.63
N LEU A 146 -16.10 -22.79 1.60
CA LEU A 146 -17.15 -23.64 1.03
C LEU A 146 -16.56 -24.90 0.41
N LEU A 147 -15.61 -24.78 -0.52
CA LEU A 147 -15.02 -25.91 -1.24
C LEU A 147 -14.25 -26.84 -0.30
N GLN A 148 -13.55 -26.34 0.71
CA GLN A 148 -12.91 -27.19 1.71
C GLN A 148 -13.95 -27.96 2.56
N SER A 149 -15.05 -27.31 2.94
CA SER A 149 -16.14 -27.97 3.66
C SER A 149 -16.84 -29.01 2.79
N TRP A 150 -17.02 -28.74 1.51
CA TRP A 150 -17.61 -29.68 0.55
C TRP A 150 -16.69 -30.87 0.31
N PHE A 151 -15.37 -30.65 0.19
CA PHE A 151 -14.37 -31.72 0.05
C PHE A 151 -14.39 -32.66 1.25
N ALA A 152 -14.48 -32.13 2.48
CA ALA A 152 -14.59 -32.92 3.71
C ALA A 152 -15.82 -33.86 3.73
N ARG A 153 -16.83 -33.61 2.88
CA ARG A 153 -18.07 -34.40 2.77
C ARG A 153 -18.06 -35.38 1.60
N THR A 154 -17.01 -35.43 0.79
CA THR A 154 -16.91 -36.34 -0.37
C THR A 154 -16.56 -37.78 0.00
N GLY A 155 -16.11 -38.05 1.24
CA GLY A 155 -15.62 -39.37 1.65
C GLY A 155 -14.22 -39.71 1.14
N HIS A 156 -13.49 -38.74 0.58
CA HIS A 156 -12.09 -38.90 0.15
C HIS A 156 -11.17 -39.30 1.33
N PRO A 157 -10.09 -40.09 1.12
CA PRO A 157 -9.16 -40.48 2.21
C PRO A 157 -8.57 -39.30 3.00
N HIS A 158 -8.31 -38.17 2.32
CA HIS A 158 -7.84 -36.93 2.95
C HIS A 158 -8.97 -35.97 3.42
N ALA A 159 -10.24 -36.41 3.42
CA ALA A 159 -11.37 -35.56 3.81
C ALA A 159 -11.38 -35.19 5.30
N GLY A 160 -10.72 -35.99 6.16
CA GLY A 160 -10.64 -35.75 7.60
C GLY A 160 -9.81 -34.51 7.97
N ASP A 161 -8.85 -34.14 7.13
CA ASP A 161 -8.00 -32.95 7.27
C ASP A 161 -7.83 -32.25 5.90
N PRO A 162 -8.79 -31.40 5.49
CA PRO A 162 -8.72 -30.69 4.22
C PRO A 162 -7.82 -29.44 4.27
N TYR A 163 -7.16 -29.12 5.40
CA TYR A 163 -6.42 -27.87 5.57
C TYR A 163 -5.26 -27.73 4.56
N PHE A 164 -4.75 -28.83 4.00
CA PHE A 164 -3.72 -28.80 2.95
C PHE A 164 -4.19 -28.09 1.67
N LEU A 165 -5.49 -28.10 1.36
CA LEU A 165 -6.07 -27.39 0.21
C LEU A 165 -5.94 -25.86 0.36
N TYR A 166 -5.80 -25.37 1.60
CA TYR A 166 -5.48 -23.97 1.85
C TYR A 166 -4.12 -23.58 1.26
N GLY A 167 -3.16 -24.51 1.22
CA GLY A 167 -1.86 -24.31 0.56
C GLY A 167 -2.00 -24.10 -0.95
N ALA A 168 -2.86 -24.86 -1.63
CA ALA A 168 -3.13 -24.70 -3.06
C ALA A 168 -3.79 -23.35 -3.37
N SER A 169 -4.74 -22.91 -2.53
CA SER A 169 -5.33 -21.57 -2.62
C SER A 169 -4.28 -20.48 -2.47
N ASN A 170 -3.42 -20.53 -1.44
CA ASN A 170 -2.38 -19.52 -1.24
C ASN A 170 -1.32 -19.53 -2.35
N LEU A 171 -1.03 -20.68 -2.95
CA LEU A 171 -0.16 -20.76 -4.13
C LEU A 171 -0.77 -20.02 -5.33
N GLY A 172 -2.07 -20.21 -5.59
CA GLY A 172 -2.80 -19.46 -6.62
C GLY A 172 -2.79 -17.95 -6.35
N SER A 173 -3.04 -17.54 -5.10
CA SER A 173 -2.94 -16.15 -4.65
C SER A 173 -1.57 -15.54 -4.91
N LEU A 174 -0.50 -16.26 -4.53
CA LEU A 174 0.88 -15.83 -4.72
C LEU A 174 1.25 -15.72 -6.21
N ALA A 175 0.86 -16.71 -7.01
CA ALA A 175 1.10 -16.72 -8.45
C ALA A 175 0.42 -15.52 -9.15
N ALA A 176 -0.86 -15.27 -8.84
CA ALA A 176 -1.59 -14.13 -9.40
C ALA A 176 -0.96 -12.78 -8.99
N LEU A 177 -0.57 -12.66 -7.73
CA LEU A 177 0.05 -11.45 -7.19
C LEU A 177 1.39 -11.14 -7.86
N LEU A 178 2.26 -12.13 -8.05
CA LEU A 178 3.56 -11.96 -8.71
C LEU A 178 3.43 -11.78 -10.23
N ALA A 179 2.46 -12.46 -10.84
CA ALA A 179 2.20 -12.32 -12.27
C ALA A 179 1.68 -10.92 -12.64
N TYR A 180 0.99 -10.23 -11.73
CA TYR A 180 0.36 -8.95 -12.05
C TYR A 180 1.36 -7.88 -12.55
N PRO A 181 2.40 -7.48 -11.79
CA PRO A 181 3.35 -6.46 -12.25
C PRO A 181 4.29 -6.94 -13.37
N ILE A 182 4.56 -8.26 -13.47
CA ILE A 182 5.60 -8.80 -14.38
C ILE A 182 5.01 -9.23 -15.73
N LEU A 183 3.80 -9.80 -15.74
CA LEU A 183 3.20 -10.46 -16.91
C LEU A 183 1.87 -9.84 -17.34
N ILE A 184 1.06 -9.33 -16.42
CA ILE A 184 -0.27 -8.80 -16.77
C ILE A 184 -0.16 -7.33 -17.17
N GLU A 185 0.42 -6.51 -16.29
CA GLU A 185 0.48 -5.07 -16.45
C GLU A 185 1.30 -4.57 -17.65
N PRO A 186 2.51 -5.11 -17.93
CA PRO A 186 3.31 -4.61 -19.05
C PRO A 186 2.71 -4.93 -20.43
N PHE A 187 1.84 -5.95 -20.50
CA PHE A 187 1.35 -6.51 -21.76
C PHE A 187 -0.15 -6.30 -22.02
N SER A 188 -0.95 -5.96 -21.01
CA SER A 188 -2.41 -5.81 -21.14
C SER A 188 -2.93 -4.52 -20.50
N GLY A 189 -3.81 -3.80 -21.20
CA GLY A 189 -4.58 -2.69 -20.64
C GLY A 189 -5.70 -3.16 -19.71
N LEU A 190 -6.22 -2.25 -18.89
CA LEU A 190 -7.22 -2.53 -17.84
C LEU A 190 -8.55 -3.06 -18.40
N VAL A 191 -9.00 -2.56 -19.55
CA VAL A 191 -10.24 -3.03 -20.20
C VAL A 191 -10.14 -4.51 -20.57
N HIS A 192 -9.01 -4.92 -21.16
CA HIS A 192 -8.74 -6.31 -21.52
C HIS A 192 -8.62 -7.20 -20.29
N GLN A 193 -7.99 -6.71 -19.21
CA GLN A 193 -7.89 -7.44 -17.94
C GLN A 193 -9.27 -7.70 -17.33
N ALA A 194 -10.16 -6.70 -17.32
CA ALA A 194 -11.52 -6.83 -16.79
C ALA A 194 -12.36 -7.84 -17.59
N ALA A 195 -12.23 -7.84 -18.92
CA ALA A 195 -12.88 -8.81 -19.79
C ALA A 195 -12.37 -10.24 -19.55
N LEU A 196 -11.05 -10.44 -19.46
CA LEU A 196 -10.45 -11.73 -19.18
C LEU A 196 -10.86 -12.26 -17.80
N TRP A 197 -10.93 -11.37 -16.80
CA TRP A 197 -11.42 -11.72 -15.47
C TRP A 197 -12.87 -12.19 -15.49
N ALA A 198 -13.74 -11.53 -16.27
CA ALA A 198 -15.14 -11.95 -16.43
C ALA A 198 -15.26 -13.34 -17.07
N VAL A 199 -14.44 -13.65 -18.09
CA VAL A 199 -14.37 -15.00 -18.67
C VAL A 199 -13.92 -16.03 -17.63
N GLY A 200 -12.88 -15.70 -16.86
CA GLY A 200 -12.41 -16.54 -15.75
C GLY A 200 -13.49 -16.78 -14.69
N PHE A 201 -14.30 -15.76 -14.37
CA PHE A 201 -15.42 -15.87 -13.44
C PHE A 201 -16.48 -16.87 -13.92
N LEU A 202 -16.82 -16.86 -15.22
CA LEU A 202 -17.73 -17.85 -15.82
C LEU A 202 -17.16 -19.28 -15.73
N ALA A 203 -15.87 -19.44 -16.04
CA ALA A 203 -15.18 -20.72 -15.91
C ALA A 203 -15.21 -21.23 -14.46
N LEU A 204 -14.94 -20.36 -13.50
CA LEU A 204 -15.01 -20.67 -12.07
C LEU A 204 -16.42 -21.10 -11.66
N ALA A 205 -17.47 -20.41 -12.11
CA ALA A 205 -18.85 -20.77 -11.80
C ALA A 205 -19.20 -22.19 -12.29
N MET A 206 -18.77 -22.58 -13.48
CA MET A 206 -18.94 -23.94 -14.01
C MET A 206 -18.19 -24.98 -13.15
N MET A 207 -16.97 -24.69 -12.73
CA MET A 207 -16.17 -25.58 -11.88
C MET A 207 -16.76 -25.72 -10.47
N ILE A 208 -17.31 -24.65 -9.90
CA ILE A 208 -18.02 -24.69 -8.61
C ILE A 208 -19.28 -25.53 -8.71
N ALA A 209 -20.06 -25.39 -9.78
CA ALA A 209 -21.22 -26.23 -10.03
C ALA A 209 -20.83 -27.72 -10.09
N LEU A 210 -19.71 -28.04 -10.75
CA LEU A 210 -19.16 -29.40 -10.79
C LEU A 210 -18.78 -29.93 -9.40
N CYS A 211 -18.06 -29.15 -8.58
CA CYS A 211 -17.74 -29.52 -7.20
C CYS A 211 -19.00 -29.74 -6.34
N GLY A 212 -20.02 -28.89 -6.50
CA GLY A 212 -21.29 -29.01 -5.82
C GLY A 212 -22.04 -30.29 -6.20
N MET A 213 -22.07 -30.63 -7.49
CA MET A 213 -22.63 -31.89 -7.97
C MET A 213 -21.90 -33.10 -7.37
N MET A 214 -20.57 -33.12 -7.40
CA MET A 214 -19.75 -34.20 -6.81
C MET A 214 -20.03 -34.41 -5.32
N MET A 215 -20.18 -33.32 -4.55
CA MET A 215 -20.53 -33.40 -3.13
C MET A 215 -21.92 -34.01 -2.93
N VAL A 216 -22.93 -33.56 -3.67
CA VAL A 216 -24.32 -34.03 -3.53
C VAL A 216 -24.46 -35.51 -3.95
N THR A 217 -23.74 -35.94 -4.99
CA THR A 217 -23.72 -37.34 -5.41
C THR A 217 -23.04 -38.23 -4.38
N ALA A 218 -21.91 -37.81 -3.81
CA ALA A 218 -21.19 -38.54 -2.77
C ALA A 218 -22.02 -38.67 -1.47
N ALA A 219 -22.67 -37.59 -1.03
CA ALA A 219 -23.55 -37.60 0.14
C ALA A 219 -24.76 -38.55 -0.05
N SER A 220 -25.30 -38.62 -1.27
CA SER A 220 -26.41 -39.51 -1.59
C SER A 220 -26.00 -40.99 -1.66
N ALA A 221 -24.74 -41.29 -2.01
CA ALA A 221 -24.19 -42.64 -2.01
C ALA A 221 -23.84 -43.13 -0.58
N ASN A 222 -23.25 -42.27 0.24
CA ASN A 222 -22.88 -42.61 1.63
C ASN A 222 -24.08 -42.69 2.57
N GLY A 223 -25.17 -41.96 2.28
CA GLY A 223 -26.44 -42.07 3.02
C GLY A 223 -27.14 -43.44 2.89
N ALA A 224 -26.70 -44.30 1.97
CA ALA A 224 -27.19 -45.68 1.83
C ALA A 224 -26.35 -46.72 2.62
N HIS A 225 -25.20 -46.33 3.18
CA HIS A 225 -24.23 -47.26 3.80
C HIS A 225 -23.69 -46.85 5.18
N SER A 226 -24.23 -45.82 5.84
CA SER A 226 -23.77 -45.43 7.19
C SER A 226 -24.32 -46.37 8.28
N SER A 227 -23.48 -47.30 8.77
CA SER A 227 -23.71 -48.01 10.04
C SER A 227 -23.45 -47.07 11.23
N PRO A 228 -24.33 -47.00 12.24
CA PRO A 228 -24.23 -46.04 13.36
C PRO A 228 -22.91 -46.09 14.14
N LEU A 229 -22.27 -47.27 14.18
CA LEU A 229 -21.10 -47.56 15.00
C LEU A 229 -19.79 -46.90 14.52
N ALA A 230 -19.66 -46.56 13.22
CA ALA A 230 -18.48 -45.90 12.69
C ALA A 230 -18.49 -44.37 12.90
N ALA A 231 -19.68 -43.77 12.99
CA ALA A 231 -19.86 -42.35 13.25
C ALA A 231 -19.51 -42.01 14.71
N GLU A 232 -19.86 -42.88 15.66
CA GLU A 232 -19.50 -42.71 17.08
C GLU A 232 -17.98 -42.82 17.32
N ALA A 233 -17.31 -43.81 16.74
CA ALA A 233 -15.86 -44.02 16.96
C ALA A 233 -14.97 -42.84 16.50
N SER A 234 -15.37 -42.11 15.44
CA SER A 234 -14.67 -40.91 14.96
C SER A 234 -14.96 -39.64 15.79
N SER A 235 -15.99 -39.67 16.63
CA SER A 235 -16.48 -38.52 17.39
C SER A 235 -15.85 -38.39 18.79
N HIS A 236 -15.30 -39.49 19.33
CA HIS A 236 -14.96 -39.59 20.74
C HIS A 236 -13.55 -39.10 21.13
N LEU A 237 -12.63 -38.88 20.18
CA LEU A 237 -11.22 -38.69 20.55
C LEU A 237 -10.69 -37.24 20.63
N ASP A 238 -11.37 -36.18 20.17
CA ASP A 238 -10.85 -34.79 20.39
C ASP A 238 -11.86 -33.63 20.22
N ALA A 239 -13.16 -33.91 20.33
CA ALA A 239 -14.19 -32.99 19.85
C ALA A 239 -14.80 -32.11 20.96
N ARG A 240 -13.99 -31.28 21.64
CA ARG A 240 -14.50 -30.20 22.50
C ARG A 240 -14.80 -28.95 21.66
N GLN A 241 -15.89 -28.25 21.97
CA GLN A 241 -16.19 -26.95 21.35
C GLN A 241 -15.06 -25.95 21.67
N PRO A 242 -14.63 -25.12 20.71
CA PRO A 242 -13.66 -24.08 20.99
C PRO A 242 -14.17 -23.17 22.11
N THR A 243 -13.28 -22.73 23.00
CA THR A 243 -13.61 -21.78 24.06
C THR A 243 -13.57 -20.34 23.54
N VAL A 244 -14.18 -19.39 24.26
CA VAL A 244 -14.10 -17.96 23.92
C VAL A 244 -12.64 -17.48 23.93
N ALA A 245 -11.83 -17.97 24.88
CA ALA A 245 -10.41 -17.66 24.95
C ALA A 245 -9.62 -18.15 23.71
N GLN A 246 -9.94 -19.33 23.19
CA GLN A 246 -9.34 -19.83 21.94
C GLN A 246 -9.71 -18.96 20.74
N ARG A 247 -10.98 -18.57 20.62
CA ARG A 247 -11.45 -17.65 19.56
C ARG A 247 -10.75 -16.30 19.62
N ALA A 248 -10.69 -15.70 20.81
CA ALA A 248 -9.98 -14.44 21.03
C ALA A 248 -8.48 -14.57 20.70
N GLY A 249 -7.87 -15.72 21.03
CA GLY A 249 -6.49 -16.03 20.67
C GLY A 249 -6.27 -16.09 19.15
N TRP A 250 -7.19 -16.69 18.39
CA TRP A 250 -7.11 -16.70 16.93
C TRP A 250 -7.23 -15.29 16.33
N VAL A 251 -8.16 -14.49 16.84
CA VAL A 251 -8.32 -13.08 16.44
C VAL A 251 -7.02 -12.31 16.71
N ALA A 252 -6.45 -12.43 17.91
CA ALA A 252 -5.23 -11.71 18.27
C ALA A 252 -4.01 -12.14 17.42
N LEU A 253 -3.84 -13.44 17.18
CA LEU A 253 -2.76 -13.99 16.36
C LEU A 253 -2.88 -13.61 14.88
N ALA A 254 -4.09 -13.37 14.37
CA ALA A 254 -4.31 -12.90 13.00
C ALA A 254 -4.27 -11.36 12.88
N PHE A 255 -4.65 -10.64 13.95
CA PHE A 255 -4.63 -9.17 14.03
C PHE A 255 -3.24 -8.62 13.77
N VAL A 256 -2.25 -9.12 14.50
CA VAL A 256 -0.89 -8.57 14.46
C VAL A 256 -0.23 -8.67 13.09
N PRO A 257 -0.11 -9.85 12.45
CA PRO A 257 0.55 -9.95 11.15
C PRO A 257 -0.21 -9.24 10.03
N SER A 258 -1.55 -9.18 10.09
CA SER A 258 -2.37 -8.44 9.13
C SER A 258 -2.18 -6.92 9.26
N GLY A 259 -2.19 -6.40 10.49
CA GLY A 259 -1.88 -4.99 10.74
C GLY A 259 -0.44 -4.66 10.33
N LEU A 260 0.52 -5.56 10.64
CA LEU A 260 1.92 -5.38 10.25
C LEU A 260 2.11 -5.32 8.75
N LEU A 261 1.38 -6.14 7.99
CA LEU A 261 1.40 -6.11 6.53
C LEU A 261 1.05 -4.71 6.01
N VAL A 262 -0.03 -4.12 6.52
CA VAL A 262 -0.48 -2.78 6.12
C VAL A 262 0.48 -1.70 6.63
N ALA A 263 0.86 -1.75 7.91
CA ALA A 263 1.72 -0.76 8.54
C ALA A 263 3.13 -0.72 7.94
N PHE A 264 3.75 -1.88 7.72
CA PHE A 264 5.07 -1.98 7.09
C PHE A 264 5.04 -1.51 5.65
N THR A 265 4.00 -1.88 4.89
CA THR A 265 3.84 -1.42 3.51
C THR A 265 3.73 0.10 3.48
N SER A 266 2.86 0.70 4.30
CA SER A 266 2.74 2.16 4.42
C SER A 266 4.06 2.82 4.80
N TYR A 267 4.80 2.27 5.77
CA TYR A 267 6.11 2.78 6.16
C TYR A 267 7.11 2.77 5.00
N VAL A 268 7.19 1.67 4.25
CA VAL A 268 8.08 1.54 3.10
C VAL A 268 7.67 2.51 1.99
N THR A 269 6.39 2.57 1.63
CA THR A 269 5.90 3.36 0.49
C THR A 269 5.83 4.86 0.75
N THR A 270 5.70 5.28 2.02
CA THR A 270 5.57 6.69 2.40
C THR A 270 6.88 7.27 2.92
N ASP A 271 7.58 6.58 3.83
CA ASP A 271 8.72 7.16 4.56
C ASP A 271 10.09 6.74 4.00
N ILE A 272 10.16 5.66 3.21
CA ILE A 272 11.44 5.13 2.69
C ILE A 272 11.57 5.39 1.19
N ALA A 273 10.76 4.72 0.38
CA ALA A 273 10.83 4.75 -1.07
C ALA A 273 9.42 4.61 -1.62
N SER A 274 8.95 5.61 -2.34
CA SER A 274 7.63 5.61 -2.96
C SER A 274 7.69 4.92 -4.33
N ALA A 275 8.27 3.71 -4.39
CA ALA A 275 8.37 2.98 -5.64
C ALA A 275 7.12 2.10 -5.88
N PRO A 276 6.60 2.05 -7.12
CA PRO A 276 5.50 1.16 -7.47
C PRO A 276 5.88 -0.31 -7.22
N PHE A 277 4.88 -1.14 -6.89
CA PHE A 277 5.01 -2.57 -6.56
C PHE A 277 5.73 -2.92 -5.25
N LEU A 278 6.24 -1.96 -4.48
CA LEU A 278 6.82 -2.27 -3.17
C LEU A 278 5.84 -2.97 -2.22
N TRP A 279 4.54 -2.79 -2.42
CA TRP A 279 3.48 -3.48 -1.68
C TRP A 279 3.32 -4.96 -2.07
N VAL A 280 3.74 -5.37 -3.27
CA VAL A 280 3.65 -6.76 -3.76
C VAL A 280 4.54 -7.66 -2.91
N LEU A 281 5.73 -7.19 -2.52
CA LEU A 281 6.71 -7.97 -1.78
C LEU A 281 6.22 -8.35 -0.36
N PRO A 282 5.78 -7.41 0.51
CA PRO A 282 5.20 -7.75 1.81
C PRO A 282 3.99 -8.70 1.68
N LEU A 283 3.08 -8.45 0.74
CA LEU A 283 1.92 -9.31 0.57
C LEU A 283 2.30 -10.72 0.07
N ALA A 284 3.24 -10.83 -0.87
CA ALA A 284 3.77 -12.11 -1.35
C ALA A 284 4.41 -12.90 -0.22
N MET A 285 5.19 -12.22 0.64
CA MET A 285 5.80 -12.83 1.82
C MET A 285 4.76 -13.27 2.84
N PHE A 286 3.73 -12.45 3.09
CA PHE A 286 2.61 -12.80 3.95
C PHE A 286 1.93 -14.08 3.48
N LEU A 287 1.61 -14.21 2.18
CA LEU A 287 1.03 -15.42 1.61
C LEU A 287 1.99 -16.61 1.67
N ALA A 288 3.27 -16.39 1.39
CA ALA A 288 4.31 -17.42 1.48
C ALA A 288 4.40 -18.00 2.89
N THR A 289 4.24 -17.20 3.94
CA THR A 289 4.26 -17.73 5.32
C THR A 289 3.16 -18.78 5.54
N PHE A 290 1.94 -18.59 5.03
CA PHE A 290 0.89 -19.59 5.10
C PHE A 290 1.32 -20.88 4.38
N ILE A 291 1.88 -20.79 3.18
CA ILE A 291 2.38 -21.96 2.43
C ILE A 291 3.45 -22.72 3.24
N LEU A 292 4.34 -22.00 3.92
CA LEU A 292 5.47 -22.58 4.66
C LEU A 292 5.07 -23.22 6.00
N VAL A 293 4.09 -22.65 6.72
CA VAL A 293 3.79 -23.05 8.11
C VAL A 293 2.46 -23.80 8.31
N PHE A 294 1.49 -23.71 7.39
CA PHE A 294 0.22 -24.45 7.45
C PHE A 294 0.39 -25.90 6.99
N ARG A 295 1.19 -26.66 7.74
CA ARG A 295 1.50 -28.09 7.52
C ARG A 295 2.06 -28.69 8.80
N ASP A 296 1.91 -29.99 8.99
CA ASP A 296 2.32 -30.64 10.24
C ASP A 296 3.83 -30.49 10.50
N LYS A 297 4.65 -30.75 9.47
CA LYS A 297 6.12 -30.54 9.52
C LYS A 297 6.49 -29.23 8.81
N PRO A 298 6.80 -28.15 9.54
CA PRO A 298 7.17 -26.89 8.92
C PRO A 298 8.55 -27.03 8.24
N TYR A 299 8.73 -26.37 7.09
CA TYR A 299 10.04 -26.36 6.41
C TYR A 299 11.12 -25.64 7.22
N ILE A 300 10.72 -24.61 7.96
CA ILE A 300 11.59 -23.81 8.80
C ILE A 300 11.26 -24.11 10.26
N PRO A 301 12.21 -24.64 11.06
CA PRO A 301 11.95 -24.95 12.46
C PRO A 301 11.58 -23.70 13.26
N HIS A 302 10.47 -23.76 14.00
CA HIS A 302 9.91 -22.61 14.73
C HIS A 302 10.91 -21.98 15.72
N ARG A 303 11.80 -22.78 16.33
CA ARG A 303 12.87 -22.31 17.22
C ARG A 303 13.77 -21.22 16.61
N TRP A 304 14.05 -21.30 15.30
CA TRP A 304 14.87 -20.30 14.62
C TRP A 304 14.12 -18.97 14.49
N MET A 305 12.83 -19.03 14.18
CA MET A 305 11.99 -17.84 14.12
C MET A 305 11.88 -17.17 15.48
N LEU A 306 11.72 -17.96 16.56
CA LEU A 306 11.70 -17.45 17.93
C LEU A 306 13.03 -16.80 18.35
N LEU A 307 14.17 -17.29 17.87
CA LEU A 307 15.47 -16.67 18.14
C LEU A 307 15.65 -15.36 17.35
N LEU A 308 15.28 -15.35 16.06
CA LEU A 308 15.49 -14.21 15.17
C LEU A 308 14.53 -13.06 15.43
N GLN A 309 13.31 -13.33 15.89
CA GLN A 309 12.28 -12.30 16.09
C GLN A 309 12.75 -11.12 16.97
N PRO A 310 13.26 -11.30 18.21
CA PRO A 310 13.71 -10.18 19.03
C PRO A 310 14.87 -9.40 18.38
N ILE A 311 15.79 -10.10 17.71
CA ILE A 311 16.92 -9.47 17.01
C ILE A 311 16.39 -8.58 15.89
N ALA A 312 15.50 -9.11 15.05
CA ALA A 312 14.92 -8.37 13.94
C ALA A 312 14.08 -7.17 14.43
N THR A 313 13.31 -7.32 15.50
CA THR A 313 12.57 -6.21 16.12
C THR A 313 13.50 -5.09 16.56
N ILE A 314 14.59 -5.40 17.26
CA ILE A 314 15.54 -4.39 17.76
C ILE A 314 16.28 -3.72 16.60
N VAL A 315 16.68 -4.47 15.56
CA VAL A 315 17.31 -3.91 14.36
C VAL A 315 16.39 -2.90 13.66
N VAL A 316 15.09 -3.18 13.57
CA VAL A 316 14.12 -2.24 12.98
C VAL A 316 13.94 -1.00 13.86
N LEU A 317 13.74 -1.16 15.17
CA LEU A 317 13.63 -0.02 16.09
C LEU A 317 14.88 0.86 16.04
N LEU A 318 16.06 0.24 15.91
CA LEU A 318 17.30 0.94 15.71
C LEU A 318 17.33 1.69 14.37
N GLY A 319 16.89 1.06 13.28
CA GLY A 319 16.74 1.71 11.98
C GLY A 319 15.86 2.96 12.07
N ILE A 320 14.68 2.86 12.68
CA ILE A 320 13.77 4.01 12.87
C ILE A 320 14.43 5.13 13.67
N SER A 321 15.26 4.80 14.67
CA SER A 321 15.98 5.78 15.49
C SER A 321 17.14 6.45 14.74
N LEU A 322 17.87 5.70 13.91
CA LEU A 322 19.14 6.12 13.30
C LEU A 322 19.03 6.67 11.87
N VAL A 323 18.00 6.34 11.10
CA VAL A 323 17.98 6.59 9.65
C VAL A 323 17.84 8.10 9.35
N GLY A 324 18.94 8.68 8.84
CA GLY A 324 18.91 9.81 7.91
C GLY A 324 18.96 9.33 6.45
N ASN A 325 19.08 10.25 5.48
CA ASN A 325 18.95 10.02 4.02
C ASN A 325 19.78 8.87 3.38
N ARG A 326 20.68 8.17 4.10
CA ARG A 326 21.53 7.08 3.57
C ARG A 326 21.24 5.68 4.14
N GLY A 327 20.21 5.50 4.98
CA GLY A 327 19.90 4.22 5.65
C GLY A 327 18.72 3.41 5.08
N TRP A 328 18.10 3.84 3.98
CA TRP A 328 16.84 3.28 3.49
C TRP A 328 16.92 1.79 3.13
N GLN A 329 18.07 1.31 2.65
CA GLN A 329 18.30 -0.11 2.32
C GLN A 329 18.26 -0.98 3.57
N VAL A 330 18.91 -0.54 4.64
CA VAL A 330 18.94 -1.25 5.93
C VAL A 330 17.54 -1.27 6.53
N ALA A 331 16.82 -0.15 6.48
CA ALA A 331 15.43 -0.07 6.96
C ALA A 331 14.49 -0.98 6.15
N SER A 332 14.63 -1.01 4.82
CA SER A 332 13.79 -1.84 3.94
C SER A 332 14.08 -3.32 4.11
N ILE A 333 15.35 -3.74 4.05
CA ILE A 333 15.75 -5.15 4.17
C ILE A 333 15.51 -5.64 5.59
N GLY A 334 15.93 -4.88 6.59
CA GLY A 334 15.72 -5.21 8.01
C GLY A 334 14.25 -5.27 8.36
N GLY A 335 13.46 -4.30 7.88
CA GLY A 335 12.01 -4.26 8.06
C GLY A 335 11.29 -5.43 7.40
N THR A 336 11.70 -5.80 6.18
CA THR A 336 11.17 -6.95 5.44
C THR A 336 11.44 -8.26 6.17
N LEU A 337 12.67 -8.44 6.67
CA LEU A 337 13.05 -9.61 7.46
C LEU A 337 12.27 -9.67 8.79
N ALA A 338 12.16 -8.55 9.50
CA ALA A 338 11.41 -8.49 10.76
C ALA A 338 9.93 -8.79 10.55
N PHE A 339 9.32 -8.22 9.50
CA PHE A 339 7.96 -8.52 9.09
C PHE A 339 7.76 -10.01 8.81
N PHE A 340 8.65 -10.63 8.03
CA PHE A 340 8.59 -12.06 7.71
C PHE A 340 8.64 -12.91 8.97
N VAL A 341 9.65 -12.68 9.82
CA VAL A 341 9.88 -13.49 11.02
C VAL A 341 8.72 -13.34 12.00
N ALA A 342 8.25 -12.11 12.24
CA ALA A 342 7.07 -11.87 13.08
C ALA A 342 5.83 -12.60 12.54
N THR A 343 5.57 -12.50 11.24
CA THR A 343 4.44 -13.15 10.59
C THR A 343 4.53 -14.68 10.64
N MET A 344 5.71 -15.25 10.41
CA MET A 344 5.97 -16.69 10.53
C MET A 344 5.70 -17.22 11.94
N VAL A 345 6.06 -16.46 12.99
CA VAL A 345 5.76 -16.83 14.39
C VAL A 345 4.25 -16.84 14.61
N CYS A 346 3.55 -15.76 14.26
CA CYS A 346 2.11 -15.63 14.45
C CYS A 346 1.33 -16.73 13.70
N HIS A 347 1.64 -16.97 12.42
CA HIS A 347 0.95 -17.96 11.61
C HIS A 347 1.26 -19.40 12.05
N ARG A 348 2.47 -19.70 12.56
CA ARG A 348 2.73 -21.03 13.13
C ARG A 348 1.92 -21.24 14.40
N GLU A 349 1.88 -20.27 15.31
CA GLU A 349 1.05 -20.36 16.53
C GLU A 349 -0.43 -20.50 16.20
N LEU A 350 -0.90 -19.85 15.14
CA LEU A 350 -2.27 -20.00 14.66
C LEU A 350 -2.54 -21.43 14.14
N PHE A 351 -1.60 -22.01 13.39
CA PHE A 351 -1.70 -23.38 12.89
C PHE A 351 -1.69 -24.43 14.01
N GLU A 352 -0.84 -24.25 15.03
CA GLU A 352 -0.78 -25.16 16.19
C GLU A 352 -2.07 -25.11 17.05
N ARG A 353 -2.77 -23.96 17.04
CA ARG A 353 -4.02 -23.76 17.79
C ARG A 353 -5.28 -24.02 16.96
N ARG A 354 -5.16 -24.59 15.75
CA ARG A 354 -6.30 -24.86 14.87
C ARG A 354 -7.23 -25.92 15.48
N PRO A 355 -8.56 -25.79 15.34
CA PRO A 355 -9.49 -26.80 15.86
C PRO A 355 -9.67 -27.96 14.86
N ALA A 356 -10.35 -29.01 15.32
CA ALA A 356 -10.79 -30.12 14.47
C ALA A 356 -11.61 -29.63 13.25
N SER A 357 -11.58 -30.40 12.15
CA SER A 357 -12.16 -30.04 10.85
C SER A 357 -13.65 -29.66 10.90
N ARG A 358 -14.41 -30.16 11.88
CA ARG A 358 -15.81 -29.76 12.09
C ARG A 358 -16.01 -28.26 12.40
N TYR A 359 -14.98 -27.59 12.94
CA TYR A 359 -14.97 -26.16 13.25
C TYR A 359 -14.17 -25.32 12.24
N LEU A 360 -13.78 -25.90 11.11
CA LEU A 360 -12.92 -25.26 10.12
C LEU A 360 -13.46 -23.91 9.62
N THR A 361 -14.76 -23.82 9.31
CA THR A 361 -15.37 -22.57 8.84
C THR A 361 -15.44 -21.52 9.94
N GLU A 362 -15.66 -21.93 11.19
CA GLU A 362 -15.63 -21.03 12.36
C GLU A 362 -14.21 -20.51 12.61
N PHE A 363 -13.21 -21.37 12.53
CA PHE A 363 -11.81 -20.97 12.66
C PHE A 363 -11.41 -19.92 11.62
N TYR A 364 -11.72 -20.17 10.35
CA TYR A 364 -11.45 -19.21 9.28
C TYR A 364 -12.21 -17.89 9.45
N LEU A 365 -13.45 -17.93 9.96
CA LEU A 365 -14.22 -16.74 10.30
C LEU A 365 -13.48 -15.87 11.34
N TRP A 366 -13.10 -16.44 12.49
CA TRP A 366 -12.39 -15.70 13.55
C TRP A 366 -10.99 -15.25 13.13
N MET A 367 -10.27 -16.05 12.36
CA MET A 367 -9.00 -15.66 11.76
C MET A 367 -9.16 -14.46 10.82
N SER A 368 -10.17 -14.50 9.93
CA SER A 368 -10.46 -13.38 9.04
C SER A 368 -10.92 -12.12 9.78
N LEU A 369 -11.65 -12.26 10.90
CA LEU A 369 -12.01 -11.14 11.76
C LEU A 369 -10.77 -10.47 12.35
N GLY A 370 -9.82 -11.25 12.88
CA GLY A 370 -8.53 -10.72 13.32
C GLY A 370 -7.80 -9.98 12.20
N GLY A 371 -7.75 -10.59 11.01
CA GLY A 371 -7.17 -9.99 9.82
C GLY A 371 -7.75 -8.61 9.48
N VAL A 372 -9.08 -8.50 9.42
CA VAL A 372 -9.81 -7.24 9.17
C VAL A 372 -9.52 -6.21 10.25
N LEU A 373 -9.60 -6.58 11.53
CA LEU A 373 -9.36 -5.65 12.63
C LEU A 373 -7.92 -5.10 12.59
N GLY A 374 -6.94 -5.94 12.26
CA GLY A 374 -5.54 -5.53 12.09
C GLY A 374 -5.37 -4.56 10.92
N GLY A 375 -5.97 -4.87 9.78
CA GLY A 375 -5.95 -4.00 8.59
C GLY A 375 -6.67 -2.67 8.83
N MET A 376 -7.85 -2.67 9.45
CA MET A 376 -8.59 -1.48 9.84
C MET A 376 -7.80 -0.59 10.79
N PHE A 377 -7.13 -1.20 11.78
CA PHE A 377 -6.27 -0.47 12.70
C PHE A 377 -5.18 0.31 11.95
N ALA A 378 -4.44 -0.36 11.06
CA ALA A 378 -3.33 0.26 10.36
C ALA A 378 -3.77 1.20 9.21
N ALA A 379 -4.86 0.91 8.49
CA ALA A 379 -5.29 1.66 7.32
C ALA A 379 -6.21 2.84 7.63
N LEU A 380 -7.05 2.74 8.67
CA LEU A 380 -8.12 3.71 8.94
C LEU A 380 -7.99 4.39 10.29
N ILE A 381 -7.65 3.65 11.35
CA ILE A 381 -7.63 4.18 12.72
C ILE A 381 -6.30 4.90 13.01
N ALA A 382 -5.17 4.24 12.75
CA ALA A 382 -3.84 4.77 13.04
C ALA A 382 -3.55 6.12 12.36
N PRO A 383 -3.92 6.35 11.08
CA PRO A 383 -3.71 7.65 10.44
C PRO A 383 -4.48 8.82 11.08
N GLN A 384 -5.57 8.54 11.81
CA GLN A 384 -6.40 9.54 12.48
C GLN A 384 -5.89 9.85 13.90
N ILE A 385 -5.17 8.91 14.51
CA ILE A 385 -4.63 9.05 15.88
C ILE A 385 -3.18 9.55 15.85
N PHE A 386 -2.40 9.13 14.85
CA PHE A 386 -0.97 9.40 14.78
C PHE A 386 -0.62 10.32 13.61
N SER A 387 0.19 11.34 13.89
CA SER A 387 0.77 12.23 12.88
C SER A 387 1.91 11.60 12.07
N THR A 388 2.37 10.42 12.46
CA THR A 388 3.41 9.61 11.79
C THR A 388 3.01 8.13 11.85
N ILE A 389 3.79 7.25 11.21
CA ILE A 389 3.47 5.82 11.06
C ILE A 389 3.88 5.02 12.32
N TRP A 390 3.26 5.34 13.46
CA TRP A 390 3.52 4.67 14.76
C TRP A 390 2.99 3.24 14.83
N GLU A 391 1.98 2.91 14.03
CA GLU A 391 1.42 1.58 13.97
C GLU A 391 2.45 0.49 13.63
N TYR A 392 3.49 0.82 12.85
CA TYR A 392 4.53 -0.15 12.47
C TYR A 392 5.38 -0.62 13.67
N PRO A 393 6.10 0.26 14.40
CA PRO A 393 6.86 -0.17 15.58
C PRO A 393 5.96 -0.75 16.68
N LEU A 394 4.73 -0.23 16.86
CA LEU A 394 3.78 -0.75 17.86
C LEU A 394 3.38 -2.21 17.56
N LEU A 395 2.99 -2.50 16.32
CA LEU A 395 2.59 -3.86 15.92
C LEU A 395 3.78 -4.82 15.90
N LEU A 396 4.99 -4.33 15.63
CA LEU A 396 6.20 -5.15 15.66
C LEU A 396 6.56 -5.58 17.10
N VAL A 397 6.38 -4.69 18.07
CA VAL A 397 6.47 -5.03 19.49
C VAL A 397 5.32 -5.95 19.91
N LEU A 398 4.10 -5.69 19.45
CA LEU A 398 2.95 -6.54 19.73
C LEU A 398 3.13 -7.97 19.20
N ALA A 399 3.88 -8.16 18.10
CA ALA A 399 4.21 -9.49 17.61
C ALA A 399 5.05 -10.32 18.60
N MET A 400 5.79 -9.68 19.51
CA MET A 400 6.46 -10.40 20.60
C MET A 400 5.45 -10.99 21.60
N ALA A 401 4.23 -10.44 21.69
CA ALA A 401 3.14 -11.00 22.48
C ALA A 401 2.52 -12.25 21.86
N CYS A 402 2.77 -12.51 20.57
CA CYS A 402 2.25 -13.68 19.87
C CYS A 402 3.08 -14.95 20.09
N ARG A 403 4.14 -14.91 20.90
CA ARG A 403 5.04 -16.05 21.14
C ARG A 403 4.38 -17.15 21.99
N PRO A 404 4.81 -18.42 21.85
CA PRO A 404 4.39 -19.49 22.74
C PRO A 404 4.78 -19.16 24.20
N GLY A 405 3.93 -19.56 25.14
CA GLY A 405 4.15 -19.32 26.57
C GLY A 405 3.73 -17.94 27.08
N MET A 406 3.21 -17.05 26.24
CA MET A 406 2.69 -15.74 26.69
C MET A 406 1.52 -15.87 27.68
N SER A 407 0.70 -16.92 27.56
CA SER A 407 -0.41 -17.20 28.47
C SER A 407 -0.01 -17.99 29.73
N ALA A 408 1.29 -18.20 29.97
CA ALA A 408 1.77 -18.87 31.18
C ALA A 408 1.47 -18.02 32.42
N ARG A 409 1.09 -18.67 33.52
CA ARG A 409 0.88 -17.97 34.80
C ARG A 409 2.20 -17.43 35.32
N ILE A 410 2.21 -16.14 35.65
CA ILE A 410 3.36 -15.43 36.20
C ILE A 410 3.36 -15.64 37.72
N SER A 411 4.51 -15.94 38.31
CA SER A 411 4.65 -15.96 39.78
C SER A 411 4.68 -14.53 40.33
N GLY A 412 4.24 -14.33 41.58
CA GLY A 412 4.25 -13.00 42.21
C GLY A 412 5.66 -12.38 42.30
N SER A 413 6.69 -13.21 42.49
CA SER A 413 8.09 -12.75 42.48
C SER A 413 8.54 -12.30 41.09
N GLU A 414 8.18 -13.04 40.03
CA GLU A 414 8.52 -12.67 38.65
C GLU A 414 7.82 -11.38 38.21
N ALA A 415 6.56 -11.18 38.59
CA ALA A 415 5.85 -9.94 38.33
C ALA A 415 6.53 -8.74 38.99
N ARG A 416 6.97 -8.89 40.25
CA ARG A 416 7.70 -7.85 40.99
C ARG A 416 9.05 -7.53 40.35
N GLU A 417 9.84 -8.55 40.00
CA GLU A 417 11.11 -8.36 39.30
C GLU A 417 10.93 -7.62 37.98
N LEU A 418 9.92 -8.01 37.19
CA LEU A 418 9.63 -7.37 35.91
C LEU A 418 9.24 -5.90 36.10
N ALA A 419 8.39 -5.61 37.09
CA ALA A 419 8.00 -4.24 37.42
C ALA A 419 9.22 -3.38 37.81
N VAL A 420 10.13 -3.90 38.63
CA VAL A 420 11.36 -3.22 39.02
C VAL A 420 12.26 -2.95 37.81
N VAL A 421 12.46 -3.95 36.94
CA VAL A 421 13.31 -3.79 35.75
C VAL A 421 12.72 -2.76 34.78
N CYS A 422 11.40 -2.78 34.55
CA CYS A 422 10.74 -1.78 33.70
C CYS A 422 10.85 -0.38 34.32
N ALA A 423 10.57 -0.23 35.62
CA ALA A 423 10.67 1.07 36.30
C ALA A 423 12.10 1.62 36.28
N ALA A 424 13.10 0.79 36.56
CA ALA A 424 14.52 1.16 36.48
C ALA A 424 14.93 1.54 35.05
N GLY A 425 14.44 0.82 34.04
CA GLY A 425 14.68 1.15 32.63
C GLY A 425 14.08 2.50 32.24
N VAL A 426 12.84 2.79 32.64
CA VAL A 426 12.21 4.11 32.38
C VAL A 426 12.98 5.20 33.10
N ALA A 427 13.27 5.04 34.40
CA ALA A 427 14.03 6.01 35.18
C ALA A 427 15.40 6.29 34.56
N THR A 428 16.07 5.27 34.03
CA THR A 428 17.34 5.39 33.32
C THR A 428 17.20 6.20 32.04
N MET A 429 16.20 5.92 31.19
CA MET A 429 15.96 6.69 29.96
C MET A 429 15.63 8.16 30.24
N VAL A 430 14.84 8.42 31.28
CA VAL A 430 14.51 9.78 31.72
C VAL A 430 15.75 10.51 32.24
N LEU A 431 16.57 9.85 33.06
CA LEU A 431 17.83 10.41 33.55
C LEU A 431 18.79 10.72 32.40
N LEU A 432 18.96 9.79 31.45
CA LEU A 432 19.80 9.97 30.27
C LEU A 432 19.34 11.17 29.44
N THR A 433 18.03 11.32 29.23
CA THR A 433 17.45 12.46 28.51
C THR A 433 17.68 13.78 29.26
N PHE A 434 17.52 13.78 30.58
CA PHE A 434 17.80 14.94 31.44
C PHE A 434 19.27 15.36 31.38
N LEU A 435 20.21 14.40 31.50
CA LEU A 435 21.65 14.66 31.41
C LEU A 435 22.05 15.16 30.02
N GLN A 436 21.47 14.60 28.97
CA GLN A 436 21.68 15.05 27.59
C GLN A 436 21.21 16.50 27.39
N GLY A 437 20.02 16.85 27.88
CA GLY A 437 19.46 18.21 27.80
C GLY A 437 20.28 19.25 28.58
N ARG A 438 21.06 18.81 29.58
CA ARG A 438 22.01 19.67 30.33
C ARG A 438 23.40 19.76 29.68
N GLY A 439 23.64 19.06 28.57
CA GLY A 439 24.95 19.01 27.91
C GLY A 439 26.01 18.23 28.71
N LEU A 440 25.60 17.41 29.68
CA LEU A 440 26.51 16.62 30.52
C LEU A 440 26.97 15.32 29.84
N LEU A 441 26.29 14.92 28.76
CA LEU A 441 26.66 13.77 27.94
C LEU A 441 27.33 14.23 26.64
N LEU A 442 28.56 13.79 26.43
CA LEU A 442 29.34 14.07 25.20
C LEU A 442 28.98 13.12 24.03
N VAL A 443 28.03 12.20 24.26
CA VAL A 443 27.65 11.18 23.29
C VAL A 443 26.49 11.70 22.43
N PRO A 444 26.52 11.54 21.10
CA PRO A 444 25.40 11.91 20.25
C PRO A 444 24.13 11.13 20.60
N ASN A 445 22.94 11.77 20.52
CA ASN A 445 21.64 11.14 20.81
C ASN A 445 21.41 9.81 20.08
N ALA A 446 21.89 9.72 18.83
CA ALA A 446 21.81 8.51 18.02
C ALA A 446 22.62 7.35 18.62
N VAL A 447 23.83 7.61 19.12
CA VAL A 447 24.67 6.61 19.77
C VAL A 447 24.09 6.20 21.12
N LEU A 448 23.54 7.16 21.88
CA LEU A 448 22.86 6.88 23.14
C LEU A 448 21.65 5.95 22.93
N SER A 449 20.81 6.27 21.94
CA SER A 449 19.65 5.44 21.58
C SER A 449 20.08 4.05 21.11
N LEU A 450 21.16 3.95 20.33
CA LEU A 450 21.76 2.68 19.92
C LEU A 450 22.15 1.80 21.12
N LEU A 451 22.88 2.36 22.10
CA LEU A 451 23.33 1.61 23.27
C LEU A 451 22.16 1.08 24.11
N VAL A 452 21.14 1.91 24.33
CA VAL A 452 19.94 1.50 25.08
C VAL A 452 19.17 0.39 24.35
N LEU A 453 18.97 0.53 23.03
CA LEU A 453 18.30 -0.49 22.22
C LEU A 453 19.07 -1.82 22.18
N LEU A 454 20.40 -1.76 22.04
CA LEU A 454 21.26 -2.96 22.11
C LEU A 454 21.20 -3.62 23.49
N GLY A 455 21.09 -2.84 24.57
CA GLY A 455 20.89 -3.35 25.93
C GLY A 455 19.60 -4.17 26.05
N PHE A 456 18.46 -3.62 25.64
CA PHE A 456 17.19 -4.35 25.64
C PHE A 456 17.19 -5.55 24.68
N GLY A 457 17.84 -5.44 23.52
CA GLY A 457 18.01 -6.57 22.61
C GLY A 457 18.84 -7.70 23.20
N SER A 458 19.92 -7.37 23.90
CA SER A 458 20.75 -8.36 24.61
C SER A 458 19.94 -9.08 25.69
N LEU A 459 19.14 -8.35 26.48
CA LEU A 459 18.24 -8.95 27.47
C LEU A 459 17.20 -9.89 26.84
N CYS A 460 16.65 -9.53 25.67
CA CYS A 460 15.74 -10.41 24.92
C CYS A 460 16.39 -11.72 24.49
N VAL A 461 17.64 -11.68 24.01
CA VAL A 461 18.36 -12.87 23.55
C VAL A 461 18.78 -13.75 24.73
N LEU A 462 19.28 -13.15 25.82
CA LEU A 462 19.71 -13.87 27.02
C LEU A 462 18.54 -14.58 27.73
N GLN A 463 17.33 -14.01 27.68
CA GLN A 463 16.14 -14.56 28.33
C GLN A 463 15.17 -15.21 27.33
N ARG A 464 15.73 -16.01 26.41
CA ARG A 464 15.00 -16.59 25.27
C ARG A 464 13.76 -17.43 25.62
N ASP A 465 13.75 -18.03 26.82
CA ASP A 465 12.68 -18.92 27.29
C ASP A 465 11.56 -18.18 28.06
N LYS A 466 11.70 -16.86 28.27
CA LYS A 466 10.76 -16.05 29.06
C LYS A 466 9.99 -15.05 28.18
N ALA A 467 9.00 -15.55 27.45
CA ALA A 467 8.23 -14.77 26.46
C ALA A 467 7.71 -13.43 27.00
N LEU A 468 7.14 -13.41 28.21
CA LEU A 468 6.62 -12.18 28.81
C LEU A 468 7.72 -11.13 29.06
N ARG A 469 8.89 -11.56 29.55
CA ARG A 469 10.02 -10.64 29.79
C ARG A 469 10.54 -10.08 28.47
N GLN A 470 10.64 -10.92 27.43
CA GLN A 470 11.01 -10.46 26.09
C GLN A 470 10.02 -9.42 25.54
N PHE A 471 8.71 -9.63 25.73
CA PHE A 471 7.70 -8.65 25.35
C PHE A 471 7.88 -7.33 26.11
N ALA A 472 8.06 -7.37 27.43
CA ALA A 472 8.32 -6.18 28.23
C ALA A 472 9.59 -5.44 27.78
N TYR A 473 10.68 -6.15 27.49
CA TYR A 473 11.91 -5.54 26.96
C TYR A 473 11.69 -4.92 25.58
N ALA A 474 10.89 -5.54 24.71
CA ALA A 474 10.51 -4.95 23.43
C ALA A 474 9.66 -3.69 23.60
N VAL A 475 8.74 -3.65 24.57
CA VAL A 475 7.99 -2.44 24.94
C VAL A 475 8.94 -1.34 25.41
N MET A 476 9.89 -1.67 26.28
CA MET A 476 10.92 -0.73 26.75
C MET A 476 11.81 -0.21 25.61
N ALA A 477 12.16 -1.07 24.65
CA ALA A 477 12.87 -0.68 23.44
C ALA A 477 12.04 0.28 22.57
N ALA A 478 10.73 0.07 22.41
CA ALA A 478 9.88 1.04 21.71
C ALA A 478 9.73 2.37 22.47
N LEU A 479 9.63 2.34 23.81
CA LEU A 479 9.60 3.56 24.63
C LEU A 479 10.87 4.40 24.48
N THR A 480 12.00 3.77 24.14
CA THR A 480 13.25 4.49 23.80
C THR A 480 13.02 5.46 22.63
N LEU A 481 12.20 5.10 21.63
CA LEU A 481 11.91 5.97 20.47
C LEU A 481 11.14 7.25 20.84
N VAL A 482 10.39 7.21 21.95
CA VAL A 482 9.56 8.31 22.43
C VAL A 482 10.33 9.17 23.44
N ILE A 483 11.01 8.53 24.40
CA ILE A 483 11.67 9.22 25.51
C ILE A 483 12.99 9.84 25.08
N LEU A 484 13.79 9.12 24.29
CA LEU A 484 15.07 9.63 23.79
C LEU A 484 14.87 10.37 22.46
N PRO A 485 15.68 11.42 22.17
CA PRO A 485 15.56 12.16 20.92
C PRO A 485 15.81 11.27 19.69
N SER A 486 14.76 10.99 18.93
CA SER A 486 14.77 10.12 17.74
C SER A 486 14.35 10.90 16.49
N GLN A 487 14.64 10.35 15.29
CA GLN A 487 14.23 10.99 14.03
C GLN A 487 12.72 11.05 13.85
N ILE A 488 11.96 10.09 14.39
CA ILE A 488 10.49 10.10 14.27
C ILE A 488 9.86 11.26 15.06
N SER A 489 10.52 11.73 16.11
CA SER A 489 10.07 12.85 16.96
C SER A 489 10.62 14.22 16.52
N ARG A 490 11.34 14.32 15.40
CA ARG A 490 11.89 15.60 14.91
C ARG A 490 10.91 16.33 14.00
N GLY A 491 10.66 17.59 14.30
CA GLY A 491 9.83 18.50 13.50
C GLY A 491 8.34 18.37 13.79
N GLU A 492 7.55 19.23 13.16
CA GLU A 492 6.10 19.15 13.18
C GLU A 492 5.65 18.24 12.05
N ALA A 493 5.05 17.09 12.38
CA ALA A 493 4.49 16.17 11.41
C ALA A 493 2.96 16.29 11.36
N GLU A 494 2.40 16.26 10.17
CA GLU A 494 0.97 16.12 9.91
C GLU A 494 0.75 14.99 8.90
N ARG A 495 -0.30 14.19 9.10
CA ARG A 495 -0.63 13.05 8.24
C ARG A 495 -1.98 13.28 7.57
N SER A 496 -2.05 13.02 6.27
CA SER A 496 -3.26 13.10 5.45
C SER A 496 -3.51 11.76 4.72
N PHE A 497 -4.55 11.71 3.89
CA PHE A 497 -4.74 10.58 2.97
C PHE A 497 -3.58 10.46 1.95
N PHE A 498 -2.93 11.56 1.59
CA PHE A 498 -1.91 11.60 0.54
C PHE A 498 -0.48 11.33 1.06
N GLY A 499 -0.29 11.34 2.39
CA GLY A 499 0.96 10.91 3.02
C GLY A 499 1.27 11.65 4.32
N THR A 500 2.55 11.65 4.71
CA THR A 500 3.03 12.34 5.91
C THR A 500 3.91 13.52 5.52
N HIS A 501 3.49 14.71 5.94
CA HIS A 501 4.19 15.97 5.75
C HIS A 501 4.93 16.34 7.02
N ARG A 502 6.16 16.83 6.87
CA ARG A 502 6.99 17.21 8.01
C ARG A 502 7.67 18.54 7.77
N VAL A 503 7.46 19.47 8.70
CA VAL A 503 8.17 20.74 8.75
C VAL A 503 9.30 20.60 9.75
N THR A 504 10.53 20.75 9.27
CA THR A 504 11.73 20.69 10.12
C THR A 504 12.67 21.84 9.79
N THR A 505 13.49 22.24 10.76
CA THR A 505 14.58 23.20 10.56
C THR A 505 15.91 22.46 10.56
N THR A 506 16.88 22.96 9.79
CA THR A 506 18.26 22.47 9.81
C THR A 506 18.88 22.64 11.20
N GLY A 507 19.92 21.84 11.51
CA GLY A 507 20.55 21.85 12.84
C GLY A 507 21.18 23.19 13.25
N ASP A 508 21.52 24.03 12.27
CA ASP A 508 22.00 25.40 12.45
C ASP A 508 20.88 26.44 12.54
N GLY A 509 19.61 26.04 12.42
CA GLY A 509 18.44 26.91 12.51
C GLY A 509 18.19 27.80 11.28
N LYS A 510 19.03 27.72 10.23
CA LYS A 510 19.01 28.72 9.14
C LYS A 510 17.97 28.45 8.06
N VAL A 511 17.60 27.20 7.84
CA VAL A 511 16.71 26.80 6.75
C VAL A 511 15.59 25.91 7.29
N ARG A 512 14.35 26.24 6.93
CA ARG A 512 13.18 25.41 7.18
C ARG A 512 12.81 24.64 5.93
N MET A 513 12.41 23.39 6.09
CA MET A 513 12.15 22.44 5.01
C MET A 513 10.77 21.81 5.18
N LEU A 514 10.06 21.65 4.05
CA LEU A 514 8.88 20.82 3.95
C LEU A 514 9.28 19.48 3.33
N LEU A 515 9.10 18.40 4.08
CA LEU A 515 9.40 17.04 3.64
C LEU A 515 8.11 16.25 3.48
N HIS A 516 8.01 15.45 2.43
CA HIS A 516 7.04 14.39 2.28
C HIS A 516 7.82 13.08 2.08
N GLY A 517 7.79 12.20 3.08
CA GLY A 517 8.67 11.03 3.09
C GLY A 517 10.15 11.42 3.06
N THR A 518 10.89 10.95 2.05
CA THR A 518 12.31 11.32 1.81
C THR A 518 12.50 12.47 0.83
N THR A 519 11.41 13.12 0.40
CA THR A 519 11.43 14.12 -0.68
C THR A 519 11.20 15.53 -0.13
N LEU A 520 12.02 16.47 -0.61
CA LEU A 520 11.97 17.88 -0.23
C LEU A 520 10.98 18.60 -1.16
N HIS A 521 9.92 19.16 -0.59
CA HIS A 521 8.84 19.89 -1.27
C HIS A 521 8.94 21.40 -1.14
N GLY A 522 10.13 21.87 -0.75
CA GLY A 522 10.44 23.28 -0.60
C GLY A 522 11.28 23.53 0.65
N ALA A 523 12.04 24.61 0.59
CA ALA A 523 12.81 25.11 1.71
C ALA A 523 12.68 26.63 1.75
N ASP A 524 12.69 27.22 2.94
CA ASP A 524 12.69 28.66 3.19
C ASP A 524 13.86 29.03 4.08
N ARG A 525 14.72 29.94 3.59
CA ARG A 525 15.89 30.45 4.31
C ARG A 525 15.44 31.54 5.28
N LEU A 526 15.56 31.25 6.57
CA LEU A 526 15.18 32.15 7.65
C LEU A 526 16.31 33.11 8.02
N ILE A 527 17.56 32.64 7.95
CA ILE A 527 18.76 33.40 8.33
C ILE A 527 19.74 33.41 7.14
N ALA A 528 20.24 34.59 6.78
CA ALA A 528 21.22 34.79 5.73
C ALA A 528 22.62 34.31 6.16
N GLU A 529 23.57 34.29 5.22
CA GLU A 529 24.94 33.82 5.52
C GLU A 529 25.65 34.72 6.54
N ASP A 530 25.34 36.02 6.54
CA ASP A 530 25.84 37.02 7.48
C ASP A 530 25.18 36.97 8.87
N GLY A 531 24.23 36.04 9.10
CA GLY A 531 23.51 35.88 10.36
C GLY A 531 22.29 36.78 10.52
N SER A 532 21.98 37.66 9.56
CA SER A 532 20.79 38.51 9.60
C SER A 532 19.50 37.74 9.23
N PRO A 533 18.33 38.11 9.75
CA PRO A 533 17.06 37.54 9.30
C PRO A 533 16.78 37.91 7.84
N VAL A 534 16.41 36.93 7.03
CA VAL A 534 16.01 37.17 5.64
C VAL A 534 14.67 37.90 5.63
N GLN A 535 14.59 39.12 5.11
CA GLN A 535 13.34 39.90 5.12
C GLN A 535 12.30 39.42 4.10
N LYS A 536 12.74 39.04 2.89
CA LYS A 536 11.86 38.53 1.83
C LYS A 536 12.30 37.14 1.41
N PRO A 537 11.38 36.16 1.35
CA PRO A 537 11.74 34.80 0.95
C PRO A 537 12.14 34.79 -0.53
N VAL A 538 13.26 34.14 -0.83
CA VAL A 538 13.70 33.86 -2.22
C VAL A 538 13.38 32.40 -2.51
N PRO A 539 12.77 32.05 -3.65
CA PRO A 539 12.55 30.65 -4.03
C PRO A 539 13.87 29.87 -4.03
N MET A 540 13.87 28.72 -3.37
CA MET A 540 15.04 27.84 -3.23
C MET A 540 14.80 26.50 -3.92
N THR A 541 15.72 25.54 -3.74
CA THR A 541 15.61 24.16 -4.24
C THR A 541 15.50 24.13 -5.77
N TYR A 542 14.53 23.45 -6.34
CA TYR A 542 14.29 23.41 -7.79
C TYR A 542 13.29 24.49 -8.25
N TYR A 543 12.89 25.38 -7.34
CA TYR A 543 12.02 26.54 -7.60
C TYR A 543 12.77 27.86 -7.76
N HIS A 544 14.11 27.84 -7.65
CA HIS A 544 14.93 29.05 -7.70
C HIS A 544 14.71 29.85 -8.99
N PRO A 545 14.98 31.17 -9.01
CA PRO A 545 14.65 32.04 -10.15
C PRO A 545 15.31 31.66 -11.49
N GLU A 546 16.43 30.94 -11.43
CA GLU A 546 17.15 30.42 -12.61
C GLU A 546 16.76 28.97 -12.98
N SER A 547 15.78 28.39 -12.29
CA SER A 547 15.33 27.02 -12.55
C SER A 547 14.61 26.92 -13.90
N PRO A 548 14.58 25.73 -14.53
CA PRO A 548 13.81 25.51 -15.74
C PRO A 548 12.33 25.93 -15.63
N MET A 549 11.69 25.72 -14.47
CA MET A 549 10.28 26.07 -14.28
C MET A 549 10.08 27.58 -14.18
N ALA A 550 10.96 28.30 -13.48
CA ALA A 550 10.91 29.76 -13.41
C ALA A 550 11.22 30.41 -14.76
N LEU A 551 12.24 29.91 -15.47
CA LEU A 551 12.62 30.40 -16.80
C LEU A 551 11.57 30.11 -17.87
N GLY A 552 10.76 29.05 -17.73
CA GLY A 552 9.62 28.81 -18.63
C GLY A 552 8.60 29.95 -18.60
N ALA A 553 8.36 30.57 -17.43
CA ALA A 553 7.51 31.75 -17.33
C ALA A 553 8.15 32.97 -18.03
N GLU A 554 9.47 33.14 -17.93
CA GLU A 554 10.22 34.18 -18.64
C GLU A 554 10.18 34.00 -20.17
N VAL A 555 10.29 32.76 -20.67
CA VAL A 555 10.11 32.46 -22.09
C VAL A 555 8.75 32.97 -22.56
N MET A 556 7.68 32.71 -21.80
CA MET A 556 6.34 33.16 -22.15
C MET A 556 6.20 34.68 -22.06
N ARG A 557 6.77 35.33 -21.05
CA ARG A 557 6.78 36.81 -20.95
C ARG A 557 7.44 37.46 -22.16
N ASN A 558 8.57 36.91 -22.62
CA ASN A 558 9.39 37.51 -23.67
C ASN A 558 8.85 37.32 -25.09
N GLY A 559 7.89 36.43 -25.31
CA GLY A 559 7.30 36.27 -26.65
C GLY A 559 5.80 36.07 -26.67
N LYS A 560 5.10 36.53 -25.62
CA LYS A 560 3.65 36.69 -25.66
C LYS A 560 3.31 37.87 -26.56
N SER A 561 2.63 37.59 -27.67
CA SER A 561 2.23 38.61 -28.65
C SER A 561 0.93 39.34 -28.28
N SER A 562 0.09 38.74 -27.44
CA SER A 562 -1.21 39.30 -27.03
C SER A 562 -1.08 40.28 -25.86
N ALA A 563 -1.87 41.36 -25.87
CA ALA A 563 -1.94 42.32 -24.78
C ALA A 563 -2.38 41.66 -23.45
N GLY A 564 -1.68 42.01 -22.36
CA GLY A 564 -2.01 41.57 -21.00
C GLY A 564 -0.99 40.62 -20.35
N PRO A 565 -1.09 40.44 -19.02
CA PRO A 565 -0.11 39.67 -18.25
C PRO A 565 -0.16 38.17 -18.58
N VAL A 566 0.96 37.45 -18.39
CA VAL A 566 1.04 36.00 -18.60
C VAL A 566 0.14 35.29 -17.59
N ARG A 567 -0.73 34.40 -18.06
CA ARG A 567 -1.63 33.60 -17.22
C ARG A 567 -0.97 32.26 -16.91
N VAL A 568 -0.74 31.99 -15.63
CA VAL A 568 0.03 30.82 -15.19
C VAL A 568 -0.85 29.87 -14.38
N GLY A 569 -0.86 28.60 -14.78
CA GLY A 569 -1.46 27.50 -14.02
C GLY A 569 -0.35 26.63 -13.44
N ILE A 570 -0.45 26.26 -12.18
CA ILE A 570 0.52 25.38 -11.51
C ILE A 570 -0.24 24.25 -10.83
N VAL A 571 0.08 23.03 -11.21
CA VAL A 571 -0.36 21.82 -10.53
C VAL A 571 0.69 21.46 -9.48
N GLY A 572 0.27 21.37 -8.22
CA GLY A 572 1.13 21.29 -7.04
C GLY A 572 1.34 22.65 -6.36
N LEU A 573 1.50 22.66 -5.04
CA LEU A 573 1.80 23.86 -4.26
C LEU A 573 3.12 23.78 -3.47
N GLY A 574 3.40 22.63 -2.86
CA GLY A 574 4.56 22.46 -1.97
C GLY A 574 4.58 23.51 -0.84
N SER A 575 5.73 24.12 -0.58
CA SER A 575 5.85 25.24 0.38
C SER A 575 5.31 26.58 -0.14
N GLY A 576 4.76 26.63 -1.35
CA GLY A 576 4.32 27.85 -2.03
C GLY A 576 5.44 28.63 -2.74
N ALA A 577 6.65 28.07 -2.85
CA ALA A 577 7.84 28.77 -3.36
C ALA A 577 7.65 29.39 -4.75
N MET A 578 6.95 28.69 -5.67
CA MET A 578 6.69 29.18 -7.02
C MET A 578 5.93 30.50 -7.05
N ALA A 579 5.11 30.81 -6.03
CA ALA A 579 4.33 32.04 -5.98
C ALA A 579 5.20 33.32 -6.06
N CYS A 580 6.45 33.26 -5.60
CA CYS A 580 7.38 34.40 -5.66
C CYS A 580 8.03 34.61 -7.04
N ASN A 581 7.79 33.72 -8.01
CA ASN A 581 8.19 33.94 -9.40
C ASN A 581 7.13 34.75 -10.19
N ALA A 582 5.98 35.07 -9.60
CA ALA A 582 4.94 35.89 -10.22
C ALA A 582 5.35 37.37 -10.30
N ARG A 583 5.02 38.04 -11.41
CA ARG A 583 5.13 39.50 -11.52
C ARG A 583 3.81 40.19 -11.16
N ALA A 584 3.89 41.47 -10.78
CA ALA A 584 2.71 42.24 -10.41
C ALA A 584 1.64 42.21 -11.53
N GLY A 585 0.41 41.87 -11.15
CA GLY A 585 -0.73 41.77 -12.08
C GLY A 585 -0.84 40.44 -12.84
N GLU A 586 0.10 39.51 -12.69
CA GLU A 586 -0.02 38.18 -13.31
C GLU A 586 -1.00 37.28 -12.55
N PRO A 587 -2.04 36.73 -13.21
CA PRO A 587 -2.95 35.79 -12.58
C PRO A 587 -2.30 34.40 -12.53
N TRP A 588 -1.90 33.99 -11.33
CA TRP A 588 -1.39 32.65 -11.04
C TRP A 588 -2.45 31.85 -10.29
N ARG A 589 -2.77 30.66 -10.78
CA ARG A 589 -3.69 29.71 -10.15
C ARG A 589 -2.97 28.40 -9.82
N PHE A 590 -3.16 27.92 -8.60
CA PHE A 590 -2.59 26.68 -8.11
C PHE A 590 -3.66 25.59 -7.98
N TYR A 591 -3.30 24.34 -8.26
CA TYR A 591 -4.14 23.16 -8.05
C TYR A 591 -3.44 22.23 -7.08
N GLU A 592 -4.02 22.02 -5.90
CA GLU A 592 -3.42 21.19 -4.84
C GLU A 592 -4.41 20.13 -4.38
N ILE A 593 -3.97 18.88 -4.35
CA ILE A 593 -4.82 17.74 -3.99
C ILE A 593 -4.96 17.60 -2.47
N ASP A 594 -3.92 17.98 -1.72
CA ASP A 594 -3.86 17.79 -0.29
C ASP A 594 -4.18 19.09 0.49
N PRO A 595 -5.30 19.15 1.22
CA PRO A 595 -5.64 20.31 2.04
C PRO A 595 -4.62 20.59 3.17
N VAL A 596 -3.84 19.59 3.61
CA VAL A 596 -2.77 19.79 4.60
C VAL A 596 -1.63 20.61 4.01
N VAL A 597 -1.24 20.39 2.75
CA VAL A 597 -0.19 21.17 2.07
C VAL A 597 -0.62 22.64 1.95
N VAL A 598 -1.88 22.90 1.58
CA VAL A 598 -2.41 24.28 1.52
C VAL A 598 -2.36 24.97 2.88
N ARG A 599 -2.72 24.26 3.96
CA ARG A 599 -2.67 24.79 5.33
C ARG A 599 -1.24 25.15 5.74
N ILE A 600 -0.28 24.25 5.47
CA ILE A 600 1.14 24.46 5.75
C ILE A 600 1.70 25.64 4.98
N ALA A 601 1.39 25.76 3.68
CA ALA A 601 1.90 26.82 2.81
C ALA A 601 1.29 28.21 3.10
N ARG A 602 0.03 28.26 3.57
CA ARG A 602 -0.64 29.51 3.97
C ARG A 602 -0.21 30.02 5.35
N ASP A 603 0.29 29.15 6.21
CA ASP A 603 0.76 29.53 7.54
C ASP A 603 2.11 30.25 7.46
N ALA A 604 2.08 31.57 7.60
CA ALA A 604 3.27 32.43 7.57
C ALA A 604 4.29 32.10 8.68
N THR A 605 3.88 31.44 9.76
CA THR A 605 4.80 30.98 10.81
C THR A 605 5.58 29.75 10.38
N ARG A 606 5.13 29.03 9.34
CA ARG A 606 5.77 27.87 8.72
C ARG A 606 6.53 28.28 7.46
N PHE A 607 5.85 28.84 6.46
CA PHE A 607 6.46 29.30 5.21
C PHE A 607 5.95 30.67 4.79
N ARG A 608 6.86 31.54 4.35
CA ARG A 608 6.53 32.96 4.09
C ARG A 608 6.15 33.26 2.64
N TYR A 609 6.36 32.32 1.72
CA TYR A 609 6.22 32.53 0.28
C TYR A 609 4.86 33.12 -0.14
N LEU A 610 3.74 32.46 0.23
CA LEU A 610 2.41 32.96 -0.10
C LEU A 610 2.15 34.32 0.55
N SER A 611 2.37 34.44 1.87
CA SER A 611 2.14 35.70 2.59
C SER A 611 2.97 36.89 2.07
N SER A 612 4.15 36.66 1.50
CA SER A 612 5.03 37.71 1.00
C SER A 612 4.81 38.06 -0.47
N CYS A 613 4.42 37.09 -1.30
CA CYS A 613 4.40 37.25 -2.75
C CYS A 613 3.00 37.15 -3.37
N GLN A 614 2.11 36.33 -2.81
CA GLN A 614 0.73 36.11 -3.26
C GLN A 614 -0.21 35.87 -2.05
N PRO A 615 -0.51 36.88 -1.21
CA PRO A 615 -1.30 36.67 0.01
C PRO A 615 -2.71 36.11 -0.27
N GLU A 616 -3.30 36.57 -1.37
CA GLU A 616 -4.61 36.14 -1.88
C GLU A 616 -4.47 35.07 -2.98
N ALA A 617 -3.49 34.17 -2.86
CA ALA A 617 -3.25 33.12 -3.86
C ALA A 617 -4.53 32.35 -4.18
N ASP A 618 -4.82 32.23 -5.48
CA ASP A 618 -5.93 31.46 -6.02
C ASP A 618 -5.56 29.98 -6.05
N ILE A 619 -6.13 29.19 -5.12
CA ILE A 619 -5.80 27.78 -4.92
C ILE A 619 -7.09 26.96 -5.05
N VAL A 620 -7.10 26.05 -6.02
CA VAL A 620 -8.18 25.08 -6.25
C VAL A 620 -7.81 23.77 -5.58
N LEU A 621 -8.63 23.32 -4.63
CA LEU A 621 -8.47 22.03 -3.96
C LEU A 621 -9.06 20.88 -4.77
N GLY A 622 -8.30 19.81 -4.96
CA GLY A 622 -8.75 18.57 -5.62
C GLY A 622 -7.71 17.97 -6.55
N ASP A 623 -8.02 16.81 -7.13
CA ASP A 623 -7.16 16.22 -8.15
C ASP A 623 -7.03 17.17 -9.36
N ALA A 624 -5.80 17.47 -9.75
CA ALA A 624 -5.50 18.47 -10.75
C ALA A 624 -6.08 18.11 -12.12
N ARG A 625 -6.15 16.84 -12.50
CA ARG A 625 -6.71 16.43 -13.79
C ARG A 625 -8.21 16.65 -13.84
N LEU A 626 -8.92 16.30 -12.76
CA LEU A 626 -10.37 16.48 -12.66
C LEU A 626 -10.75 17.96 -12.56
N THR A 627 -9.96 18.75 -11.85
CA THR A 627 -10.21 20.19 -11.69
C THR A 627 -9.83 20.99 -12.93
N LEU A 628 -8.69 20.70 -13.58
CA LEU A 628 -8.32 21.31 -14.87
C LEU A 628 -9.32 20.98 -15.98
N ALA A 629 -9.93 19.80 -15.98
CA ALA A 629 -10.97 19.45 -16.96
C ALA A 629 -12.16 20.43 -16.96
N LYS A 630 -12.42 21.10 -15.83
CA LYS A 630 -13.48 22.09 -15.66
C LYS A 630 -13.08 23.50 -16.10
N GLU A 631 -11.79 23.75 -16.32
CA GLU A 631 -11.31 25.05 -16.78
C GLU A 631 -11.68 25.29 -18.26
N PRO A 632 -11.91 26.55 -18.67
CA PRO A 632 -12.08 26.88 -20.08
C PRO A 632 -10.85 26.53 -20.92
N SER A 633 -11.05 26.24 -22.20
CA SER A 633 -9.94 26.10 -23.16
C SER A 633 -9.13 27.39 -23.27
N ALA A 634 -7.84 27.28 -23.59
CA ALA A 634 -6.90 28.41 -23.72
C ALA A 634 -6.85 29.37 -22.51
N ARG A 635 -7.12 28.85 -21.30
CA ARG A 635 -7.06 29.58 -20.03
C ARG A 635 -5.64 30.03 -19.66
N PHE A 636 -4.63 29.23 -19.99
CA PHE A 636 -3.25 29.43 -19.56
C PHE A 636 -2.32 29.72 -20.73
N ASP A 637 -1.31 30.56 -20.48
CA ASP A 637 -0.18 30.76 -21.40
C ASP A 637 1.01 29.89 -20.97
N TYR A 638 1.14 29.64 -19.66
CA TYR A 638 2.12 28.73 -19.09
C TYR A 638 1.43 27.79 -18.10
N LEU A 639 1.60 26.48 -18.29
CA LEU A 639 1.06 25.46 -17.39
C LEU A 639 2.20 24.61 -16.87
N VAL A 640 2.36 24.55 -15.55
CA VAL A 640 3.38 23.75 -14.87
C VAL A 640 2.72 22.55 -14.20
N ILE A 641 3.23 21.36 -14.49
CA ILE A 641 2.83 20.12 -13.83
C ILE A 641 3.95 19.71 -12.86
N ASP A 642 3.76 20.08 -11.59
CA ASP A 642 4.64 19.80 -10.46
C ASP A 642 3.90 18.97 -9.38
N ALA A 643 3.18 17.94 -9.82
CA ALA A 643 2.49 16.99 -8.94
C ALA A 643 3.29 15.72 -8.66
N PHE A 644 4.53 15.63 -9.16
CA PHE A 644 5.40 14.48 -8.92
C PHE A 644 5.96 14.57 -7.50
N SER A 645 5.13 14.13 -6.55
CA SER A 645 5.49 14.10 -5.14
C SER A 645 6.13 12.78 -4.77
N SER A 646 7.33 12.87 -4.20
CA SER A 646 8.16 11.71 -3.93
C SER A 646 8.51 10.87 -5.18
N ASP A 647 8.98 9.65 -4.96
CA ASP A 647 9.25 8.68 -6.02
C ASP A 647 7.97 8.11 -6.66
N ALA A 648 6.77 8.46 -6.14
CA ALA A 648 5.48 8.02 -6.65
C ALA A 648 5.04 8.91 -7.81
N VAL A 649 4.85 8.30 -8.97
CA VAL A 649 4.47 9.01 -10.18
C VAL A 649 2.96 8.90 -10.36
N PRO A 650 2.21 10.02 -10.31
CA PRO A 650 0.80 10.03 -10.66
C PRO A 650 0.69 9.74 -12.17
N VAL A 651 0.63 8.46 -12.53
CA VAL A 651 0.59 7.97 -13.92
C VAL A 651 -0.46 8.72 -14.73
N HIS A 652 -1.61 9.00 -14.13
CA HIS A 652 -2.73 9.68 -14.76
C HIS A 652 -2.46 11.14 -15.14
N LEU A 653 -1.36 11.75 -14.68
CA LEU A 653 -0.90 13.07 -15.11
C LEU A 653 0.15 13.02 -16.22
N LEU A 654 0.55 11.81 -16.64
CA LEU A 654 1.56 11.59 -17.69
C LEU A 654 1.05 10.59 -18.74
N THR A 655 -0.23 10.70 -19.11
CA THR A 655 -0.86 9.94 -20.20
C THR A 655 -1.09 10.82 -21.43
N VAL A 656 -1.34 10.19 -22.59
CA VAL A 656 -1.74 10.89 -23.82
C VAL A 656 -3.01 11.72 -23.61
N GLU A 657 -3.99 11.18 -22.88
CA GLU A 657 -5.24 11.86 -22.55
C GLU A 657 -5.02 13.06 -21.61
N ALA A 658 -4.11 12.93 -20.64
CA ALA A 658 -3.72 14.04 -19.77
C ALA A 658 -3.00 15.15 -20.56
N LEU A 659 -2.08 14.78 -21.45
CA LEU A 659 -1.38 15.73 -22.31
C LEU A 659 -2.36 16.49 -23.22
N ASN A 660 -3.32 15.80 -23.84
CA ASN A 660 -4.36 16.44 -24.66
C ASN A 660 -5.20 17.41 -23.83
N LEU A 661 -5.57 17.04 -22.60
CA LEU A 661 -6.25 17.95 -21.67
C LEU A 661 -5.42 19.21 -21.41
N TYR A 662 -4.14 19.08 -21.07
CA TYR A 662 -3.26 20.22 -20.79
C TYR A 662 -3.14 21.15 -22.00
N LEU A 663 -3.00 20.57 -23.19
CA LEU A 663 -2.91 21.30 -24.44
C LEU A 663 -4.22 22.04 -24.78
N ASP A 664 -5.39 21.50 -24.45
CA ASP A 664 -6.67 22.22 -24.57
C ASP A 664 -6.73 23.46 -23.67
N LYS A 665 -6.15 23.38 -22.46
CA LYS A 665 -6.13 24.51 -21.51
C LYS A 665 -5.05 25.55 -21.83
N LEU A 666 -4.11 25.23 -22.70
CA LEU A 666 -3.07 26.14 -23.16
C LEU A 666 -3.50 26.97 -24.37
N SER A 667 -3.04 28.22 -24.42
CA SER A 667 -3.13 29.06 -25.63
C SER A 667 -2.31 28.45 -26.79
N PRO A 668 -2.55 28.86 -28.05
CA PRO A 668 -1.85 28.30 -29.22
C PRO A 668 -0.32 28.36 -29.12
N ASP A 669 0.22 29.46 -28.59
CA ASP A 669 1.66 29.65 -28.35
C ASP A 669 2.09 29.23 -26.93
N GLY A 670 1.18 28.67 -26.16
CA GLY A 670 1.39 28.32 -24.76
C GLY A 670 2.46 27.26 -24.55
N LEU A 671 3.00 27.23 -23.33
CA LEU A 671 4.07 26.34 -22.92
C LEU A 671 3.61 25.44 -21.77
N LEU A 672 3.81 24.14 -21.91
CA LEU A 672 3.65 23.15 -20.86
C LEU A 672 5.03 22.81 -20.28
N ALA A 673 5.18 22.85 -18.95
CA ALA A 673 6.35 22.37 -18.25
C ALA A 673 5.98 21.14 -17.39
N LEU A 674 6.56 19.99 -17.72
CA LEU A 674 6.41 18.75 -16.96
C LEU A 674 7.66 18.56 -16.09
N HIS A 675 7.54 18.73 -14.78
CA HIS A 675 8.65 18.49 -13.86
C HIS A 675 8.83 16.98 -13.64
N VAL A 676 9.79 16.37 -14.34
CA VAL A 676 9.94 14.89 -14.40
C VAL A 676 11.15 14.38 -13.62
N SER A 677 11.61 15.12 -12.61
CA SER A 677 12.70 14.68 -11.74
C SER A 677 12.28 13.47 -10.92
N ASN A 678 12.95 12.33 -11.09
CA ASN A 678 12.67 11.12 -10.31
C ASN A 678 13.97 10.33 -10.04
N ARG A 679 14.05 9.69 -8.87
CA ARG A 679 15.26 8.93 -8.48
C ARG A 679 15.32 7.57 -9.15
N HIS A 680 14.16 6.96 -9.44
CA HIS A 680 14.02 5.56 -9.85
C HIS A 680 13.49 5.36 -11.28
N LEU A 681 12.80 6.33 -11.85
CA LEU A 681 12.12 6.23 -13.15
C LEU A 681 12.74 7.19 -14.18
N ASP A 682 12.92 6.73 -15.42
CA ASP A 682 13.26 7.61 -16.55
C ASP A 682 11.98 8.24 -17.15
N LEU A 683 11.47 9.25 -16.46
CA LEU A 683 10.25 9.95 -16.86
C LEU A 683 10.45 10.88 -18.05
N VAL A 684 11.69 11.26 -18.40
CA VAL A 684 11.96 12.02 -19.63
C VAL A 684 11.61 11.18 -20.85
N SER A 685 12.02 9.91 -20.87
CA SER A 685 11.66 8.96 -21.94
C SER A 685 10.15 8.70 -22.01
N VAL A 686 9.47 8.64 -20.87
CA VAL A 686 8.00 8.47 -20.82
C VAL A 686 7.29 9.71 -21.38
N ALA A 687 7.63 10.90 -20.88
CA ALA A 687 7.04 12.15 -21.33
C ALA A 687 7.27 12.38 -22.84
N THR A 688 8.44 12.02 -23.34
CA THR A 688 8.76 12.13 -24.78
C THR A 688 7.98 11.11 -25.63
N ALA A 689 7.78 9.88 -25.14
CA ALA A 689 6.94 8.89 -25.83
C ALA A 689 5.48 9.37 -25.90
N VAL A 690 4.95 9.89 -24.79
CA VAL A 690 3.58 10.44 -24.72
C VAL A 690 3.42 11.64 -25.64
N ALA A 691 4.37 12.58 -25.64
CA ALA A 691 4.34 13.72 -26.56
C ALA A 691 4.47 13.29 -28.03
N GLY A 692 5.30 12.28 -28.33
CA GLY A 692 5.45 11.74 -29.68
C GLY A 692 4.19 11.05 -30.22
N ALA A 693 3.25 10.65 -29.36
CA ALA A 693 1.96 10.09 -29.77
C ALA A 693 0.95 11.16 -30.20
N VAL A 694 1.22 12.45 -29.94
CA VAL A 694 0.35 13.57 -30.29
C VAL A 694 0.98 14.37 -31.43
N PRO A 695 0.34 14.46 -32.61
CA PRO A 695 0.89 15.18 -33.76
C PRO A 695 1.07 16.69 -33.50
N GLY A 696 2.11 17.28 -34.12
CA GLY A 696 2.32 18.72 -34.12
C GLY A 696 2.90 19.29 -32.82
N LEU A 697 3.45 18.45 -31.94
CA LEU A 697 4.13 18.90 -30.72
C LEU A 697 5.64 19.01 -30.92
N HIS A 698 6.19 20.06 -30.35
CA HIS A 698 7.62 20.31 -30.24
C HIS A 698 8.03 20.18 -28.78
N THR A 699 9.17 19.54 -28.52
CA THR A 699 9.62 19.25 -27.15
C THR A 699 11.09 19.58 -26.94
N ALA A 700 11.40 20.05 -25.74
CA ALA A 700 12.76 20.25 -25.24
C ALA A 700 12.85 19.68 -23.82
N VAL A 701 14.06 19.28 -23.41
CA VAL A 701 14.35 18.91 -22.02
C VAL A 701 15.38 19.88 -21.46
N ALA A 702 15.08 20.46 -20.30
CA ALA A 702 16.00 21.29 -19.56
C ALA A 702 16.47 20.51 -18.33
N ILE A 703 17.79 20.34 -18.19
CA ILE A 703 18.39 19.58 -17.10
C ILE A 703 19.30 20.51 -16.31
N ASP A 704 18.78 21.04 -15.21
CA ASP A 704 19.61 21.79 -14.28
C ASP A 704 20.39 20.83 -13.39
N LYS A 705 21.71 20.81 -13.58
CA LYS A 705 22.65 20.01 -12.80
C LYS A 705 23.36 20.82 -11.71
N GLN A 706 23.07 22.12 -11.57
CA GLN A 706 23.76 22.95 -10.59
C GLN A 706 23.30 22.59 -9.18
N THR A 707 24.15 21.85 -8.47
CA THR A 707 24.03 21.66 -7.02
C THR A 707 24.98 22.63 -6.32
N GLY A 708 24.43 23.69 -5.72
CA GLY A 708 25.15 24.40 -4.66
C GLY A 708 25.31 23.49 -3.44
N GLN A 709 26.29 23.75 -2.57
CA GLN A 709 26.29 23.11 -1.25
C GLN A 709 25.12 23.69 -0.45
N GLY A 710 24.04 22.92 -0.26
CA GLY A 710 22.90 23.32 0.57
C GLY A 710 21.55 23.20 -0.13
N PHE A 711 20.58 23.99 0.33
CA PHE A 711 19.19 23.96 -0.15
C PHE A 711 18.87 25.07 -1.17
N ASP A 712 19.81 25.95 -1.47
CA ASP A 712 19.56 27.11 -2.34
C ASP A 712 19.22 26.71 -3.77
N ARG A 713 19.90 25.69 -4.31
CA ARG A 713 19.66 25.13 -5.65
C ARG A 713 19.77 23.61 -5.63
N THR A 714 18.75 22.93 -6.15
CA THR A 714 18.74 21.46 -6.30
C THR A 714 18.47 21.08 -7.75
N SER A 715 19.13 20.01 -8.22
CA SER A 715 18.99 19.56 -9.60
C SER A 715 17.55 19.23 -9.97
N SER A 716 17.15 19.58 -11.20
CA SER A 716 15.83 19.27 -11.73
C SER A 716 15.87 18.91 -13.21
N GLN A 717 14.88 18.13 -13.65
CA GLN A 717 14.64 17.77 -15.05
C GLN A 717 13.22 18.19 -15.42
N VAL A 718 13.10 19.03 -16.44
CA VAL A 718 11.79 19.52 -16.92
C VAL A 718 11.68 19.25 -18.41
N VAL A 719 10.61 18.57 -18.81
CA VAL A 719 10.24 18.41 -20.22
C VAL A 719 9.27 19.52 -20.58
N LEU A 720 9.65 20.33 -21.56
CA LEU A 720 8.92 21.50 -22.04
C LEU A 720 8.27 21.13 -23.38
N VAL A 721 6.96 21.37 -23.49
CA VAL A 721 6.13 20.98 -24.64
C VAL A 721 5.32 22.16 -25.13
N SER A 722 5.29 22.39 -26.45
CA SER A 722 4.43 23.42 -27.06
C SER A 722 3.98 22.98 -28.46
N ARG A 723 2.85 23.53 -28.93
CA ARG A 723 2.43 23.47 -30.33
C ARG A 723 3.21 24.45 -31.21
N SER A 724 3.81 25.49 -30.61
CA SER A 724 4.49 26.55 -31.33
C SER A 724 5.99 26.25 -31.45
N PRO A 725 6.53 26.07 -32.67
CA PRO A 725 7.96 25.84 -32.86
C PRO A 725 8.79 27.03 -32.35
N ALA A 726 8.29 28.26 -32.56
CA ALA A 726 8.95 29.48 -32.08
C ALA A 726 9.04 29.56 -30.55
N THR A 727 8.05 29.03 -29.82
CA THR A 727 8.12 28.91 -28.35
C THR A 727 9.22 27.93 -27.93
N ILE A 728 9.35 26.78 -28.60
CA ILE A 728 10.40 25.80 -28.29
C ILE A 728 11.80 26.29 -28.70
N GLU A 729 11.94 27.04 -29.78
CA GLU A 729 13.21 27.69 -30.13
C GLU A 729 13.69 28.65 -29.03
N ARG A 730 12.78 29.44 -28.45
CA ARG A 730 13.10 30.28 -27.28
C ARG A 730 13.49 29.45 -26.06
N VAL A 731 12.85 28.30 -25.83
CA VAL A 731 13.25 27.36 -24.78
C VAL A 731 14.66 26.81 -25.03
N LEU A 732 14.99 26.43 -26.26
CA LEU A 732 16.31 25.90 -26.63
C LEU A 732 17.42 26.96 -26.54
N ALA A 733 17.07 28.24 -26.53
CA ALA A 733 18.00 29.33 -26.25
C ALA A 733 18.33 29.48 -24.75
N LEU A 734 17.56 28.87 -23.85
CA LEU A 734 17.90 28.83 -22.43
C LEU A 734 19.19 28.04 -22.21
N PRO A 735 19.99 28.40 -21.19
CA PRO A 735 21.05 27.52 -20.72
C PRO A 735 20.46 26.14 -20.37
N PHE A 736 21.28 25.07 -20.42
CA PHE A 736 20.90 23.68 -20.03
C PHE A 736 19.69 23.01 -20.74
N ALA A 737 19.01 23.71 -21.67
CA ALA A 737 17.96 23.14 -22.53
C ALA A 737 18.56 22.42 -23.75
N LYS A 738 17.95 21.29 -24.13
CA LYS A 738 18.33 20.50 -25.31
C LYS A 738 17.10 19.90 -25.98
N PRO A 739 17.15 19.56 -27.27
CA PRO A 739 16.10 18.77 -27.90
C PRO A 739 15.94 17.41 -27.18
N THR A 740 14.71 16.94 -27.06
CA THR A 740 14.45 15.59 -26.55
C THR A 740 14.94 14.54 -27.55
N LYS A 741 15.23 13.33 -27.06
CA LYS A 741 15.53 12.19 -27.93
C LYS A 741 14.27 11.35 -28.11
N PRO A 742 13.98 10.84 -29.32
CA PRO A 742 12.89 9.90 -29.52
C PRO A 742 12.98 8.74 -28.52
N SER A 743 11.84 8.39 -27.93
CA SER A 743 11.73 7.29 -26.97
C SER A 743 11.14 6.07 -27.67
N ALA A 744 11.70 4.89 -27.39
CA ALA A 744 11.18 3.61 -27.86
C ALA A 744 10.11 3.02 -26.93
N LEU A 745 9.82 3.68 -25.80
CA LEU A 745 8.79 3.24 -24.87
C LEU A 745 7.40 3.39 -25.50
N ARG A 746 6.50 2.46 -25.20
CA ARG A 746 5.08 2.62 -25.54
C ARG A 746 4.51 3.79 -24.74
N PRO A 747 3.82 4.75 -25.37
CA PRO A 747 3.23 5.88 -24.66
C PRO A 747 2.22 5.40 -23.62
N TRP A 748 2.25 6.00 -22.43
CA TRP A 748 1.24 5.75 -21.40
C TRP A 748 -0.10 6.38 -21.82
N THR A 749 -1.18 5.65 -21.54
CA THR A 749 -2.58 6.02 -21.77
C THR A 749 -3.37 5.75 -20.50
N ASP A 750 -4.61 6.21 -20.42
CA ASP A 750 -5.47 5.91 -19.27
C ASP A 750 -5.73 4.40 -19.08
N ASP A 751 -5.73 3.63 -20.18
CA ASP A 751 -5.90 2.17 -20.15
C ASP A 751 -4.58 1.42 -19.90
N TYR A 752 -3.44 2.03 -20.21
CA TYR A 752 -2.13 1.36 -20.22
C TYR A 752 -1.00 2.21 -19.63
N SER A 753 -0.27 1.63 -18.69
CA SER A 753 0.99 2.17 -18.20
C SER A 753 1.96 1.06 -17.83
N ASP A 754 3.23 1.27 -18.14
CA ASP A 754 4.33 0.36 -17.83
C ASP A 754 5.40 1.08 -17.00
N ILE A 755 5.34 0.87 -15.69
CA ILE A 755 6.28 1.45 -14.74
C ILE A 755 7.61 0.69 -14.76
N LEU A 756 7.58 -0.64 -14.94
CA LEU A 756 8.80 -1.45 -14.96
C LEU A 756 9.69 -1.07 -16.15
N GLY A 757 9.10 -0.79 -17.31
CA GLY A 757 9.82 -0.28 -18.48
C GLY A 757 10.55 1.05 -18.19
N ALA A 758 9.92 1.95 -17.44
CA ALA A 758 10.53 3.22 -17.03
C ALA A 758 11.67 3.03 -16.01
N ILE A 759 11.58 2.03 -15.11
CA ILE A 759 12.68 1.64 -14.21
C ILE A 759 13.83 1.03 -15.02
N TRP A 760 13.53 0.10 -15.92
CA TRP A 760 14.53 -0.57 -16.74
C TRP A 760 15.31 0.43 -17.60
N GLN A 761 14.63 1.41 -18.20
CA GLN A 761 15.29 2.45 -18.98
C GLN A 761 16.25 3.32 -18.14
N ARG A 762 15.96 3.50 -16.85
CA ARG A 762 16.78 4.27 -15.91
C ARG A 762 18.06 3.54 -15.51
N TYR A 763 17.99 2.24 -15.24
CA TYR A 763 19.10 1.45 -14.69
C TYR A 763 19.79 0.52 -15.69
N GLY A 764 19.15 0.22 -16.81
CA GLY A 764 19.65 -0.68 -17.86
C GLY A 764 20.55 -0.02 -18.90
N ARG A 765 20.95 1.25 -18.70
CA ARG A 765 21.84 2.01 -19.58
C ARG A 765 23.24 2.13 -19.02
#